data_AF-A0A7Z9Q650-F1
#
_entry.id   AF-A0A7Z9Q650-F1
#
_cell.length_a   1.000
_cell.length_b   1.000
_cell.length_c   1.000
_cell.angle_alpha   90.00
_cell.angle_beta   90.00
_cell.angle_gamma   90.00
#
_symmetry.space_group_name_H-M   'P 1'
#
loop_
_entity.id
_entity.type
_entity.pdbx_description
1 polymer ?
#
loop_
_entity_poly.entity_id
_entity_poly.type
_entity_poly.pdbx_seq_one_letter_code
_entity_poly.pdbx_strand_id
1 'polypeptide(L)'
;MDALKRYFHEKWIGLAITLVSIFVVSMLHLFGFFDVLELKSYDYRFTEVRGPLTGWAASDSTYINMGTDVVLLEVDDEAWRLMPETWPYPRGTVWGRVIRNLTQAGAKVIAIDIQFDAPETKSEYLHEFAEKIKSDDLRQLIPRHGDKMLAEAIREAKSYNTEVVLAAKVATEPNRQPPQYIAEPHEEIMKAEPETGLINDQMDDDGFSRRYAIFSEMSHQPGRAYLTLGVKAVKSFLDIPDTTVPRFDPANHIWNYGDLRIKAYGNSNTFMVNYYGPASGYKLQTEEDYPAWGTFPRYSLAYVIDTEDIDLRDPMEDIDWMSQFLPGQIPKWIQAIEDPGERQEMMEIMGISGEFDVTKTPFYNKIVVIGVAVEVLHDVKSTPFYNYLGVQQLTPGMETHANAIQTMIHDNYLNVVGSRLTNLLFDFQWSHVLIILILALIAFFLLDMVNPITAGVLVIIEILFYYAVVCGVFVDDLTWFIKSTMAAVLPDTFVKNNYSFFSTALPTIQSSLVVPMIAPIASILVTYLANVLYRFLIEQKDKKFLKSTFGQYISPDLIDKMFENKQEPKLGGETGVHTAFFSDIQSFSSFTEVLEPEKMVNLMNEYLTEMTNVLLSRNGTLDKYIGDAIVAFYGAPVPVEDHEYQACMTALEMKDQLEILREKWRSEGDWPEIVYNMQHRIGLSSG
;
A
#
# COMPACT_ATOMS: atom_id res chain seq x y z
N MET A 1 38.97 9.23 -18.69
CA MET A 1 37.89 9.60 -19.63
C MET A 1 37.68 8.54 -20.71
N ASP A 2 38.74 8.01 -21.31
CA ASP A 2 38.61 7.00 -22.39
C ASP A 2 38.13 5.62 -21.94
N ALA A 3 38.50 5.18 -20.73
CA ALA A 3 37.97 3.94 -20.14
C ALA A 3 36.44 4.02 -19.92
N LEU A 4 35.94 5.18 -19.48
CA LEU A 4 34.52 5.43 -19.29
C LEU A 4 33.78 5.41 -20.63
N LYS A 5 34.32 6.09 -21.65
CA LYS A 5 33.75 6.07 -23.01
C LYS A 5 33.69 4.66 -23.60
N ARG A 6 34.72 3.84 -23.38
CA ARG A 6 34.76 2.44 -23.84
C ARG A 6 33.70 1.60 -23.15
N TYR A 7 33.58 1.73 -21.82
CA TYR A 7 32.56 1.05 -21.04
C TYR A 7 31.13 1.38 -21.53
N PHE A 8 30.83 2.67 -21.71
CA PHE A 8 29.54 3.10 -22.23
C PHE A 8 29.28 2.61 -23.66
N HIS A 9 30.31 2.52 -24.50
CA HIS A 9 30.18 2.01 -25.86
C HIS A 9 29.87 0.50 -25.89
N GLU A 10 30.53 -0.29 -25.06
CA GLU A 10 30.31 -1.75 -24.97
C GLU A 10 28.93 -2.10 -24.37
N LYS A 11 28.43 -1.28 -23.43
CA LYS A 11 27.21 -1.56 -22.67
C LYS A 11 25.99 -0.74 -23.09
N TRP A 12 26.09 0.00 -24.19
CA TRP A 12 25.08 0.99 -24.59
C TRP A 12 23.68 0.40 -24.74
N ILE A 13 23.56 -0.85 -25.23
CA ILE A 13 22.26 -1.50 -25.43
C ILE A 13 21.58 -1.80 -24.09
N GLY A 14 22.32 -2.30 -23.10
CA GLY A 14 21.77 -2.56 -21.76
C GLY A 14 21.34 -1.27 -21.05
N LEU A 15 22.10 -0.20 -21.23
CA LEU A 15 21.71 1.13 -20.74
C LEU A 15 20.47 1.66 -21.47
N ALA A 16 20.37 1.49 -22.79
CA ALA A 16 19.18 1.88 -23.55
C ALA A 16 17.94 1.11 -23.08
N ILE A 17 18.05 -0.20 -22.85
CA ILE A 17 16.97 -1.02 -22.27
C ILE A 17 16.57 -0.46 -20.90
N THR A 18 17.55 -0.14 -20.05
CA THR A 18 17.30 0.43 -18.72
C THR A 18 16.55 1.76 -18.80
N LEU A 19 16.94 2.66 -19.72
CA LEU A 19 16.23 3.93 -19.94
C LEU A 19 14.79 3.72 -20.44
N VAL A 20 14.58 2.73 -21.31
CA VAL A 20 13.23 2.33 -21.74
C VAL A 20 12.42 1.79 -20.56
N SER A 21 13.00 0.94 -19.72
CA SER A 21 12.34 0.44 -18.50
C SER A 21 11.94 1.56 -17.55
N ILE A 22 12.84 2.52 -17.29
CA ILE A 22 12.56 3.72 -16.49
C ILE A 22 11.41 4.51 -17.09
N PHE A 23 11.44 4.78 -18.40
CA PHE A 23 10.38 5.51 -19.08
C PHE A 23 9.03 4.80 -18.99
N VAL A 24 8.98 3.49 -19.28
CA VAL A 24 7.75 2.69 -19.23
C VAL A 24 7.17 2.66 -17.83
N VAL A 25 7.99 2.37 -16.81
CA VAL A 25 7.50 2.31 -15.42
C VAL A 25 7.07 3.69 -14.93
N SER A 26 7.79 4.75 -15.28
CA SER A 26 7.40 6.13 -14.94
C SER A 26 6.09 6.53 -15.62
N MET A 27 5.85 6.11 -16.87
CA MET A 27 4.58 6.34 -17.56
C MET A 27 3.44 5.54 -16.90
N LEU A 28 3.64 4.26 -16.60
CA LEU A 28 2.64 3.46 -15.90
C LEU A 28 2.28 4.07 -14.54
N HIS A 29 3.28 4.55 -13.80
CA HIS A 29 3.09 5.27 -12.54
C HIS A 29 2.31 6.57 -12.73
N LEU A 30 2.66 7.37 -13.74
CA LEU A 30 1.97 8.62 -14.06
C LEU A 30 0.49 8.40 -14.36
N PHE A 31 0.15 7.33 -15.09
CA PHE A 31 -1.23 6.97 -15.45
C PHE A 31 -1.98 6.17 -14.36
N GLY A 32 -1.39 6.01 -13.17
CA GLY A 32 -2.05 5.39 -12.02
C GLY A 32 -2.14 3.86 -12.07
N PHE A 33 -1.32 3.18 -12.88
CA PHE A 33 -1.31 1.71 -12.96
C PHE A 33 -0.97 1.05 -11.61
N PHE A 34 -0.20 1.74 -10.77
CA PHE A 34 0.24 1.25 -9.45
C PHE A 34 -0.60 1.78 -8.29
N ASP A 35 -1.59 2.66 -8.52
CA ASP A 35 -2.23 3.45 -7.46
C ASP A 35 -2.88 2.58 -6.38
N VAL A 36 -3.63 1.54 -6.77
CA VAL A 36 -4.29 0.63 -5.82
C VAL A 36 -3.26 -0.09 -4.94
N LEU A 37 -2.19 -0.61 -5.55
CA LEU A 37 -1.13 -1.30 -4.80
C LEU A 37 -0.38 -0.33 -3.89
N GLU A 38 -0.17 0.91 -4.33
CA GLU A 38 0.49 1.95 -3.55
C GLU A 38 -0.35 2.31 -2.31
N LEU A 39 -1.66 2.46 -2.46
CA LEU A 39 -2.59 2.69 -1.35
C LEU A 39 -2.62 1.52 -0.36
N LYS A 40 -2.58 0.27 -0.83
CA LYS A 40 -2.44 -0.88 0.06
C LYS A 40 -1.08 -0.93 0.77
N SER A 41 -0.01 -0.53 0.09
CA SER A 41 1.31 -0.37 0.72
C SER A 41 1.34 0.74 1.76
N TYR A 42 0.49 1.77 1.60
CA TYR A 42 0.33 2.84 2.57
C TYR A 42 -0.39 2.33 3.83
N ASP A 43 -1.51 1.63 3.67
CA ASP A 43 -2.26 1.03 4.80
C ASP A 43 -1.38 0.07 5.60
N TYR A 44 -0.60 -0.77 4.90
CA TYR A 44 0.37 -1.68 5.50
C TYR A 44 1.33 -1.00 6.48
N ARG A 45 1.75 0.25 6.20
CA ARG A 45 2.66 0.99 7.08
C ARG A 45 2.01 1.35 8.41
N PHE A 46 0.69 1.57 8.45
CA PHE A 46 -0.05 1.81 9.68
C PHE A 46 -0.21 0.53 10.49
N THR A 47 -0.56 -0.57 9.82
CA THR A 47 -1.00 -1.80 10.50
C THR A 47 0.18 -2.68 10.94
N GLU A 48 1.20 -2.83 10.10
CA GLU A 48 2.29 -3.79 10.30
C GLU A 48 3.62 -3.15 10.73
N VAL A 49 3.80 -1.84 10.52
CA VAL A 49 5.07 -1.15 10.79
C VAL A 49 4.98 -0.21 11.99
N ARG A 50 4.00 0.71 11.99
CA ARG A 50 3.88 1.75 13.02
C ARG A 50 2.98 1.36 14.19
N GLY A 51 1.77 0.87 13.89
CA GLY A 51 0.71 0.76 14.88
C GLY A 51 0.04 2.11 15.21
N PRO A 52 -0.85 2.11 16.21
CA PRO A 52 -1.55 3.31 16.67
C PRO A 52 -0.64 4.24 17.46
N LEU A 53 -0.93 5.54 17.39
CA LEU A 53 -0.25 6.58 18.17
C LEU A 53 -0.79 6.64 19.61
N THR A 54 -2.08 6.38 19.81
CA THR A 54 -2.75 6.40 21.12
C THR A 54 -3.50 5.09 21.38
N GLY A 55 -4.14 4.98 22.55
CA GLY A 55 -4.81 3.76 22.97
C GLY A 55 -3.85 2.73 23.58
N TRP A 56 -4.40 1.62 24.05
CA TRP A 56 -3.63 0.64 24.84
C TRP A 56 -2.59 -0.13 23.99
N ALA A 57 -2.79 -0.18 22.67
CA ALA A 57 -1.91 -0.87 21.73
C ALA A 57 -0.78 0.02 21.16
N ALA A 58 -0.65 1.27 21.64
CA ALA A 58 0.45 2.14 21.25
C ALA A 58 1.80 1.56 21.73
N SER A 59 2.84 1.68 20.90
CA SER A 59 4.16 1.07 21.20
C SER A 59 4.91 1.79 22.33
N ASP A 60 4.61 3.07 22.55
CA ASP A 60 5.11 3.90 23.65
C ASP A 60 4.07 4.95 24.10
N SER A 61 4.37 5.70 25.15
CA SER A 61 3.44 6.66 25.76
C SER A 61 3.57 8.10 25.22
N THR A 62 4.30 8.34 24.13
CA THR A 62 4.62 9.70 23.64
C THR A 62 3.37 10.53 23.39
N TYR A 63 2.43 10.02 22.60
CA TYR A 63 1.19 10.71 22.27
C TYR A 63 0.14 10.60 23.39
N ILE A 64 0.16 9.51 24.16
CA ILE A 64 -0.72 9.35 25.34
C ILE A 64 -0.44 10.45 26.37
N ASN A 65 0.84 10.71 26.65
CA ASN A 65 1.26 11.77 27.58
C ASN A 65 0.97 13.18 27.04
N MET A 66 0.96 13.35 25.72
CA MET A 66 0.57 14.60 25.08
C MET A 66 -0.94 14.86 25.18
N GLY A 67 -1.73 13.78 25.24
CA GLY A 67 -3.18 13.81 25.32
C GLY A 67 -3.85 14.04 23.96
N THR A 68 -5.17 14.03 23.96
CA THR A 68 -6.00 14.37 22.80
C THR A 68 -6.90 15.55 23.15
N ASP A 69 -7.16 16.43 22.18
CA ASP A 69 -8.06 17.57 22.32
C ASP A 69 -9.50 17.22 21.91
N VAL A 70 -9.67 16.01 21.37
CA VAL A 70 -10.95 15.47 20.91
C VAL A 70 -11.47 14.43 21.88
N VAL A 71 -12.75 14.54 22.21
CA VAL A 71 -13.53 13.55 22.95
C VAL A 71 -14.72 13.13 22.10
N LEU A 72 -15.00 11.83 22.07
CA LEU A 72 -16.12 11.27 21.31
C LEU A 72 -17.35 11.12 22.20
N LEU A 73 -18.50 11.54 21.69
CA LEU A 73 -19.80 11.25 22.29
C LEU A 73 -20.64 10.46 21.29
N GLU A 74 -20.90 9.21 21.62
CA GLU A 74 -21.40 8.23 20.65
C GLU A 74 -22.87 7.92 20.86
N VAL A 75 -23.65 7.92 19.77
CA VAL A 75 -24.90 7.16 19.69
C VAL A 75 -24.52 5.72 19.40
N ASP A 76 -24.26 4.96 20.47
CA ASP A 76 -23.83 3.57 20.46
C ASP A 76 -24.94 2.61 20.94
N ASP A 77 -24.61 1.32 21.08
CA ASP A 77 -25.56 0.29 21.50
C ASP A 77 -26.08 0.54 22.93
N GLU A 78 -25.25 1.13 23.80
CA GLU A 78 -25.64 1.56 25.15
C GLU A 78 -26.69 2.66 25.09
N ALA A 79 -26.48 3.68 24.24
CA ALA A 79 -27.48 4.73 24.01
C ALA A 79 -28.80 4.15 23.47
N TRP A 80 -28.76 3.18 22.57
CA TRP A 80 -29.98 2.53 22.07
C TRP A 80 -30.76 1.77 23.15
N ARG A 81 -30.04 1.13 24.08
CA ARG A 81 -30.63 0.34 25.17
C ARG A 81 -31.17 1.23 26.30
N LEU A 82 -30.39 2.23 26.74
CA LEU A 82 -30.62 2.97 27.97
C LEU A 82 -31.42 4.27 27.78
N MET A 83 -31.32 4.93 26.63
CA MET A 83 -31.97 6.23 26.41
C MET A 83 -33.49 6.12 26.60
N PRO A 84 -34.14 7.04 27.34
CA PRO A 84 -35.59 6.99 27.57
C PRO A 84 -36.36 7.16 26.26
N GLU A 85 -35.89 8.07 25.41
CA GLU A 85 -36.46 8.37 24.10
C GLU A 85 -36.02 7.37 23.01
N THR A 86 -36.75 7.36 21.90
CA THR A 86 -36.42 6.54 20.72
C THR A 86 -35.75 7.36 19.63
N TRP A 87 -34.90 6.72 18.83
CA TRP A 87 -34.27 7.32 17.66
C TRP A 87 -35.31 7.60 16.53
N PRO A 88 -35.20 8.72 15.79
CA PRO A 88 -34.33 9.87 16.03
C PRO A 88 -34.69 10.61 17.33
N TYR A 89 -33.68 10.93 18.14
CA TYR A 89 -33.90 11.54 19.45
C TYR A 89 -34.45 12.98 19.34
N PRO A 90 -35.34 13.39 20.26
CA PRO A 90 -35.89 14.75 20.25
C PRO A 90 -34.81 15.83 20.46
N ARG A 91 -34.86 16.87 19.64
CA ARG A 91 -33.97 18.04 19.62
C ARG A 91 -34.01 18.85 20.90
N GLY A 92 -35.19 19.02 21.50
CA GLY A 92 -35.32 19.78 22.74
C GLY A 92 -34.84 19.02 23.97
N THR A 93 -35.42 17.85 24.22
CA THR A 93 -35.21 17.09 25.47
C THR A 93 -33.91 16.31 25.50
N VAL A 94 -33.39 15.89 24.35
CA VAL A 94 -32.11 15.17 24.24
C VAL A 94 -31.01 16.11 23.77
N TRP A 95 -31.01 16.54 22.50
CA TRP A 95 -29.88 17.29 21.93
C TRP A 95 -29.62 18.63 22.63
N GLY A 96 -30.67 19.38 22.95
CA GLY A 96 -30.56 20.64 23.68
C GLY A 96 -30.06 20.44 25.12
N ARG A 97 -30.40 19.31 25.77
CA ARG A 97 -29.87 18.98 27.11
C ARG A 97 -28.40 18.56 27.04
N VAL A 98 -28.04 17.72 26.06
CA VAL A 98 -26.64 17.33 25.81
C VAL A 98 -25.76 18.55 25.60
N ILE A 99 -26.19 19.52 24.79
CA ILE A 99 -25.45 20.78 24.60
C ILE A 99 -25.25 21.51 25.93
N ARG A 100 -26.30 21.66 26.75
CA ARG A 100 -26.19 22.32 28.06
C ARG A 100 -25.26 21.59 29.01
N ASN A 101 -25.40 20.27 29.12
CA ASN A 101 -24.58 19.45 30.01
C ASN A 101 -23.10 19.53 29.63
N LEU A 102 -22.77 19.41 28.34
CA LEU A 102 -21.39 19.53 27.86
C LEU A 102 -20.84 20.95 28.03
N THR A 103 -21.66 21.98 27.82
CA THR A 103 -21.28 23.39 28.05
C THR A 103 -20.95 23.61 29.53
N GLN A 104 -21.81 23.16 30.43
CA GLN A 104 -21.61 23.28 31.88
C GLN A 104 -20.40 22.47 32.37
N ALA A 105 -20.13 21.34 31.71
CA ALA A 105 -18.91 20.57 31.93
C ALA A 105 -17.67 21.17 31.25
N GLY A 106 -17.76 22.33 30.60
CA GLY A 106 -16.61 23.09 30.10
C GLY A 106 -16.13 22.73 28.69
N ALA A 107 -16.94 22.05 27.87
CA ALA A 107 -16.62 21.84 26.45
C ALA A 107 -16.36 23.19 25.76
N LYS A 108 -15.26 23.31 25.00
CA LYS A 108 -14.98 24.53 24.22
C LYS A 108 -15.73 24.52 22.90
N VAL A 109 -15.79 23.35 22.25
CA VAL A 109 -16.51 23.16 20.99
C VAL A 109 -17.32 21.88 21.04
N ILE A 110 -18.56 21.93 20.57
CA ILE A 110 -19.42 20.77 20.39
C ILE A 110 -19.71 20.63 18.89
N ALA A 111 -19.10 19.65 18.24
CA ALA A 111 -19.28 19.38 16.82
C ALA A 111 -20.24 18.20 16.64
N ILE A 112 -21.39 18.43 15.99
CA ILE A 112 -22.44 17.42 15.85
C ILE A 112 -22.50 16.92 14.41
N ASP A 113 -22.06 15.68 14.21
CA ASP A 113 -22.10 14.93 12.95
C ASP A 113 -23.46 14.23 12.75
N ILE A 114 -24.54 14.99 12.90
CA ILE A 114 -25.93 14.54 12.71
C ILE A 114 -26.68 15.66 11.99
N GLN A 115 -27.38 15.32 10.92
CA GLN A 115 -28.13 16.28 10.11
C GLN A 115 -29.46 16.65 10.78
N PHE A 116 -29.72 17.96 10.87
CA PHE A 116 -30.97 18.53 11.38
C PHE A 116 -31.70 19.36 10.31
N ASP A 117 -31.63 18.96 9.05
CA ASP A 117 -32.11 19.70 7.86
C ASP A 117 -33.64 19.71 7.68
N ALA A 118 -34.35 18.74 8.26
CA ALA A 118 -35.82 18.69 8.29
C ALA A 118 -36.40 19.24 9.62
N PRO A 119 -37.67 19.68 9.68
CA PRO A 119 -38.32 20.02 10.96
C PRO A 119 -38.51 18.77 11.85
N GLU A 120 -38.56 18.97 13.16
CA GLU A 120 -38.83 17.86 14.09
C GLU A 120 -40.30 17.40 14.05
N THR A 121 -40.52 16.14 13.66
CA THR A 121 -41.86 15.56 13.50
C THR A 121 -42.68 15.46 14.79
N LYS A 122 -42.06 15.17 15.94
CA LYS A 122 -42.78 15.07 17.24
C LYS A 122 -43.35 16.42 17.68
N SER A 123 -42.66 17.52 17.37
CA SER A 123 -43.04 18.87 17.78
C SER A 123 -44.08 19.52 16.87
N GLU A 124 -44.10 19.20 15.58
CA GLU A 124 -45.10 19.72 14.62
C GLU A 124 -46.54 19.34 15.00
N TYR A 125 -46.75 18.09 15.41
CA TYR A 125 -48.07 17.64 15.90
C TYR A 125 -48.53 18.45 17.14
N LEU A 126 -47.61 18.71 18.07
CA LEU A 126 -47.90 19.45 19.29
C LEU A 126 -48.12 20.93 19.01
N HIS A 127 -47.46 21.51 18.00
CA HIS A 127 -47.67 22.89 17.58
C HIS A 127 -49.07 23.10 16.99
N GLU A 128 -49.48 22.25 16.04
CA GLU A 128 -50.85 22.28 15.51
C GLU A 128 -51.90 22.10 16.60
N PHE A 129 -51.63 21.24 17.58
CA PHE A 129 -52.49 21.05 18.73
C PHE A 129 -52.53 22.30 19.62
N ALA A 130 -51.38 22.95 19.87
CA ALA A 130 -51.25 24.15 20.68
C ALA A 130 -51.96 25.37 20.12
N GLU A 131 -51.85 25.61 18.81
CA GLU A 131 -52.53 26.75 18.18
C GLU A 131 -54.05 26.63 18.29
N LYS A 132 -54.58 25.39 18.29
CA LYS A 132 -56.02 25.10 18.43
C LYS A 132 -56.53 25.30 19.87
N ILE A 133 -55.66 25.33 20.88
CA ILE A 133 -56.04 25.65 22.26
C ILE A 133 -56.19 27.17 22.43
N LYS A 134 -57.31 27.65 22.98
CA LYS A 134 -57.59 29.10 23.15
C LYS A 134 -57.18 29.67 24.50
N SER A 135 -56.86 28.83 25.48
CA SER A 135 -56.42 29.24 26.82
C SER A 135 -54.90 29.36 26.84
N ASP A 136 -54.39 30.52 27.24
CA ASP A 136 -52.94 30.75 27.34
C ASP A 136 -52.30 29.92 28.45
N ASP A 137 -53.02 29.65 29.56
CA ASP A 137 -52.55 28.75 30.63
C ASP A 137 -52.38 27.31 30.14
N LEU A 138 -53.33 26.80 29.36
CA LEU A 138 -53.23 25.46 28.76
C LEU A 138 -52.18 25.40 27.65
N ARG A 139 -51.94 26.49 26.92
CA ARG A 139 -50.85 26.58 25.93
C ARG A 139 -49.48 26.48 26.59
N GLN A 140 -49.30 27.05 27.79
CA GLN A 140 -48.05 26.97 28.54
C GLN A 140 -47.73 25.55 29.04
N LEU A 141 -48.74 24.67 29.12
CA LEU A 141 -48.56 23.27 29.50
C LEU A 141 -48.19 22.35 28.32
N ILE A 142 -48.18 22.87 27.09
CA ILE A 142 -47.84 22.08 25.90
C ILE A 142 -46.32 22.07 25.72
N PRO A 143 -45.70 20.91 25.45
CA PRO A 143 -44.25 20.84 25.23
C PRO A 143 -43.81 21.80 24.13
N ARG A 144 -42.74 22.54 24.38
CA ARG A 144 -42.17 23.50 23.44
C ARG A 144 -41.62 22.80 22.20
N HIS A 145 -41.58 23.52 21.07
CA HIS A 145 -41.05 23.02 19.81
C HIS A 145 -39.55 22.69 19.92
N GLY A 146 -39.16 21.45 19.61
CA GLY A 146 -37.80 20.93 19.79
C GLY A 146 -36.73 21.75 19.07
N ASP A 147 -37.01 22.24 17.86
CA ASP A 147 -36.06 23.11 17.13
C ASP A 147 -35.78 24.42 17.85
N LYS A 148 -36.80 25.02 18.46
CA LYS A 148 -36.65 26.26 19.24
C LYS A 148 -35.87 26.00 20.52
N MET A 149 -36.14 24.87 21.19
CA MET A 149 -35.41 24.48 22.39
C MET A 149 -33.93 24.18 22.10
N LEU A 150 -33.63 23.56 20.96
CA LEU A 150 -32.26 23.33 20.50
C LEU A 150 -31.57 24.66 20.16
N ALA A 151 -32.24 25.56 19.44
CA ALA A 151 -31.75 26.90 19.16
C ALA A 151 -31.48 27.73 20.44
N GLU A 152 -32.33 27.60 21.46
CA GLU A 152 -32.11 28.18 22.79
C GLU A 152 -30.86 27.60 23.46
N ALA A 153 -30.68 26.28 23.44
CA ALA A 153 -29.48 25.63 24.00
C ALA A 153 -28.19 26.07 23.31
N ILE A 154 -28.21 26.26 21.98
CA ILE A 154 -27.07 26.78 21.21
C ILE A 154 -26.72 28.22 21.62
N ARG A 155 -27.72 29.09 21.77
CA ARG A 155 -27.49 30.47 22.23
C ARG A 155 -26.95 30.52 23.66
N GLU A 156 -27.45 29.64 24.52
CA GLU A 156 -26.95 29.48 25.88
C GLU A 156 -25.49 29.03 25.88
N ALA A 157 -25.13 27.99 25.12
CA ALA A 157 -23.76 27.52 24.97
C ALA A 157 -22.78 28.63 24.57
N LYS A 158 -23.16 29.44 23.58
CA LYS A 158 -22.36 30.61 23.15
C LYS A 158 -22.15 31.63 24.26
N SER A 159 -23.16 31.87 25.09
CA SER A 159 -23.04 32.80 26.24
C SER A 159 -22.06 32.31 27.30
N TYR A 160 -21.78 31.01 27.34
CA TYR A 160 -20.77 30.36 28.17
C TYR A 160 -19.45 30.10 27.41
N ASN A 161 -19.26 30.71 26.24
CA ASN A 161 -18.06 30.56 25.41
C ASN A 161 -17.82 29.12 24.90
N THR A 162 -18.90 28.37 24.70
CA THR A 162 -18.91 27.07 24.01
C THR A 162 -19.51 27.23 22.63
N GLU A 163 -18.74 26.93 21.59
CA GLU A 163 -19.23 27.02 20.21
C GLU A 163 -19.87 25.70 19.77
N VAL A 164 -21.02 25.78 19.09
CA VAL A 164 -21.71 24.61 18.54
C VAL A 164 -21.58 24.61 17.02
N VAL A 165 -20.97 23.56 16.49
CA VAL A 165 -20.79 23.35 15.05
C VAL A 165 -21.72 22.23 14.59
N LEU A 166 -22.65 22.54 13.71
CA LEU A 166 -23.63 21.59 13.18
C LEU A 166 -23.22 21.07 11.80
N ALA A 167 -23.51 19.79 11.54
CA ALA A 167 -23.36 19.21 10.22
C ALA A 167 -24.26 19.89 9.18
N ALA A 168 -23.65 20.29 8.08
CA ALA A 168 -24.32 20.68 6.85
C ALA A 168 -23.79 19.80 5.71
N LYS A 169 -24.53 19.71 4.60
CA LYS A 169 -24.13 18.85 3.47
C LYS A 169 -24.36 19.56 2.14
N VAL A 170 -23.40 19.44 1.23
CA VAL A 170 -23.63 19.77 -0.18
C VAL A 170 -24.56 18.71 -0.75
N ALA A 171 -25.79 19.10 -1.03
CA ALA A 171 -26.78 18.30 -1.74
C ALA A 171 -26.73 18.61 -3.23
N THR A 172 -26.92 17.59 -4.07
CA THR A 172 -27.00 17.73 -5.53
C THR A 172 -28.34 17.20 -6.02
N GLU A 173 -29.15 18.08 -6.58
CA GLU A 173 -30.45 17.78 -7.17
C GLU A 173 -30.40 18.09 -8.67
N PRO A 174 -30.40 17.08 -9.55
CA PRO A 174 -30.27 17.30 -11.00
C PRO A 174 -31.36 18.20 -11.60
N ASN A 175 -32.54 18.23 -10.97
CA ASN A 175 -33.70 18.99 -11.44
C ASN A 175 -33.78 20.41 -10.84
N ARG A 176 -32.87 20.78 -9.93
CA ARG A 176 -32.82 22.10 -9.29
C ARG A 176 -31.89 23.03 -10.07
N GLN A 177 -32.16 24.33 -10.04
CA GLN A 177 -31.26 25.36 -10.59
C GLN A 177 -30.92 26.42 -9.51
N PRO A 178 -29.67 26.52 -9.05
CA PRO A 178 -28.52 25.66 -9.38
C PRO A 178 -28.68 24.23 -8.83
N PRO A 179 -28.01 23.23 -9.43
CA PRO A 179 -28.18 21.82 -9.03
C PRO A 179 -27.59 21.52 -7.66
N GLN A 180 -26.57 22.27 -7.23
CA GLN A 180 -25.94 22.11 -5.93
C GLN A 180 -26.46 23.17 -4.95
N TYR A 181 -26.67 22.78 -3.70
CA TYR A 181 -26.98 23.68 -2.60
C TYR A 181 -26.46 23.10 -1.28
N ILE A 182 -26.34 23.95 -0.25
CA ILE A 182 -26.04 23.48 1.10
C ILE A 182 -27.36 23.16 1.79
N ALA A 183 -27.53 21.90 2.19
CA ALA A 183 -28.54 21.47 3.14
C ALA A 183 -28.06 21.89 4.54
N GLU A 184 -28.48 23.10 4.94
CA GLU A 184 -28.25 23.63 6.27
C GLU A 184 -29.23 23.00 7.27
N PRO A 185 -28.93 23.04 8.58
CA PRO A 185 -29.92 22.78 9.62
C PRO A 185 -31.21 23.59 9.44
N HIS A 186 -32.31 23.09 10.00
CA HIS A 186 -33.62 23.71 9.92
C HIS A 186 -33.60 25.18 10.34
N GLU A 187 -34.41 26.01 9.67
CA GLU A 187 -34.36 27.49 9.78
C GLU A 187 -34.47 27.98 11.24
N GLU A 188 -35.30 27.34 12.07
CA GLU A 188 -35.42 27.71 13.49
C GLU A 188 -34.13 27.49 14.29
N ILE A 189 -33.35 26.47 13.94
CA ILE A 189 -32.03 26.21 14.54
C ILE A 189 -31.03 27.26 14.05
N MET A 190 -31.07 27.59 12.76
CA MET A 190 -30.18 28.59 12.15
C MET A 190 -30.38 30.01 12.72
N LYS A 191 -31.54 30.33 13.32
CA LYS A 191 -31.76 31.60 14.04
C LYS A 191 -30.89 31.75 15.30
N ALA A 192 -30.29 30.67 15.81
CA ALA A 192 -29.27 30.73 16.86
C ALA A 192 -27.86 31.07 16.31
N GLU A 193 -27.75 31.22 14.99
CA GLU A 193 -26.52 31.48 14.24
C GLU A 193 -25.40 30.46 14.51
N PRO A 194 -25.67 29.15 14.66
CA PRO A 194 -24.61 28.17 14.94
C PRO A 194 -23.56 28.19 13.82
N GLU A 195 -22.35 27.75 14.14
CA GLU A 195 -21.39 27.39 13.10
C GLU A 195 -21.91 26.18 12.34
N THR A 196 -21.69 26.13 11.02
CA THR A 196 -22.04 24.97 10.19
C THR A 196 -20.83 24.53 9.37
N GLY A 197 -20.66 23.21 9.27
CA GLY A 197 -19.52 22.61 8.57
C GLY A 197 -19.93 21.40 7.73
N LEU A 198 -19.30 21.26 6.56
CA LEU A 198 -19.64 20.21 5.61
C LEU A 198 -19.17 18.83 6.07
N ILE A 199 -20.07 17.84 5.95
CA ILE A 199 -19.80 16.41 6.24
C ILE A 199 -19.70 15.55 4.98
N ASN A 200 -19.49 16.17 3.82
CA ASN A 200 -19.31 15.43 2.57
C ASN A 200 -18.00 14.62 2.61
N ASP A 201 -18.10 13.32 2.38
CA ASP A 201 -16.94 12.44 2.32
C ASP A 201 -16.08 12.69 1.08
N GLN A 202 -14.76 12.58 1.26
CA GLN A 202 -13.82 12.34 0.17
C GLN A 202 -13.11 11.00 0.40
N MET A 203 -13.50 10.01 -0.39
CA MET A 203 -12.84 8.70 -0.40
C MET A 203 -11.76 8.66 -1.48
N ASP A 204 -10.77 7.80 -1.28
CA ASP A 204 -9.87 7.40 -2.35
C ASP A 204 -10.56 6.48 -3.36
N ASP A 205 -9.91 6.24 -4.49
CA ASP A 205 -10.47 5.44 -5.59
C ASP A 205 -10.77 3.98 -5.18
N ASP A 206 -10.16 3.49 -4.10
CA ASP A 206 -10.42 2.16 -3.52
C ASP A 206 -11.49 2.17 -2.40
N GLY A 207 -12.17 3.30 -2.18
CA GLY A 207 -13.27 3.43 -1.22
C GLY A 207 -12.86 3.66 0.24
N PHE A 208 -11.56 3.85 0.52
CA PHE A 208 -11.07 4.12 1.86
C PHE A 208 -11.01 5.63 2.14
N SER A 209 -11.22 5.99 3.39
CA SER A 209 -11.06 7.35 3.91
C SER A 209 -9.63 7.52 4.42
N ARG A 210 -8.78 8.19 3.62
CA ARG A 210 -7.40 8.56 4.01
C ARG A 210 -7.15 10.06 3.90
N ARG A 211 -8.01 10.77 3.17
CA ARG A 211 -7.92 12.20 2.91
C ARG A 211 -9.07 12.92 3.58
N TYR A 212 -8.81 14.12 4.07
CA TYR A 212 -9.82 15.01 4.61
C TYR A 212 -9.87 16.30 3.81
N ALA A 213 -11.07 16.74 3.45
CA ALA A 213 -11.27 17.99 2.74
C ALA A 213 -11.19 19.17 3.72
N ILE A 214 -10.46 20.21 3.35
CA ILE A 214 -10.37 21.44 4.14
C ILE A 214 -11.66 22.26 3.95
N PHE A 215 -12.13 22.31 2.70
CA PHE A 215 -13.36 22.94 2.30
C PHE A 215 -13.90 22.29 1.02
N SER A 216 -15.13 22.60 0.65
CA SER A 216 -15.67 22.33 -0.69
C SER A 216 -16.07 23.64 -1.36
N GLU A 217 -16.05 23.66 -2.69
CA GLU A 217 -16.60 24.74 -3.50
C GLU A 217 -17.80 24.21 -4.29
N MET A 218 -18.86 25.00 -4.38
CA MET A 218 -19.97 24.67 -5.25
C MET A 218 -19.63 25.09 -6.68
N SER A 219 -19.98 24.25 -7.66
CA SER A 219 -19.71 24.47 -9.09
C SER A 219 -20.18 25.84 -9.63
N HIS A 220 -21.24 26.40 -9.06
CA HIS A 220 -21.84 27.68 -9.45
C HIS A 220 -21.37 28.86 -8.57
N GLN A 221 -20.52 28.63 -7.57
CA GLN A 221 -19.90 29.65 -6.70
C GLN A 221 -18.39 29.39 -6.54
N PRO A 222 -17.61 29.41 -7.64
CA PRO A 222 -16.17 29.16 -7.57
C PRO A 222 -15.47 30.21 -6.70
N GLY A 223 -14.51 29.77 -5.89
CA GLY A 223 -13.75 30.62 -4.96
C GLY A 223 -14.44 30.91 -3.62
N ARG A 224 -15.66 30.41 -3.39
CA ARG A 224 -16.28 30.42 -2.06
C ARG A 224 -16.01 29.10 -1.35
N ALA A 225 -15.14 29.15 -0.34
CA ALA A 225 -14.79 28.00 0.48
C ALA A 225 -15.87 27.72 1.54
N TYR A 226 -16.50 26.55 1.46
CA TYR A 226 -17.35 26.01 2.51
C TYR A 226 -16.55 25.00 3.33
N LEU A 227 -16.12 25.41 4.53
CA LEU A 227 -15.28 24.59 5.40
C LEU A 227 -16.00 23.30 5.85
N THR A 228 -15.25 22.23 6.05
CA THR A 228 -15.78 20.97 6.58
C THR A 228 -16.01 21.04 8.09
N LEU A 229 -16.79 20.09 8.63
CA LEU A 229 -17.13 20.02 10.06
C LEU A 229 -15.88 20.06 10.95
N GLY A 230 -14.87 19.25 10.62
CA GLY A 230 -13.62 19.21 11.38
C GLY A 230 -12.83 20.52 11.32
N VAL A 231 -12.76 21.18 10.15
CA VAL A 231 -12.06 22.46 10.03
C VAL A 231 -12.80 23.58 10.74
N LYS A 232 -14.14 23.56 10.75
CA LYS A 232 -14.96 24.49 11.55
C LYS A 232 -14.79 24.25 13.04
N ALA A 233 -14.73 22.99 13.48
CA ALA A 233 -14.45 22.67 14.88
C ALA A 233 -13.08 23.22 15.32
N VAL A 234 -12.02 23.02 14.52
CA VAL A 234 -10.69 23.57 14.83
C VAL A 234 -10.68 25.10 14.76
N LYS A 235 -11.37 25.70 13.78
CA LYS A 235 -11.54 27.15 13.70
C LYS A 235 -12.08 27.72 15.02
N SER A 236 -13.18 27.15 15.51
CA SER A 236 -13.82 27.59 16.75
C SER A 236 -12.95 27.29 17.97
N PHE A 237 -12.24 26.16 17.97
CA PHE A 237 -11.35 25.79 19.08
C PHE A 237 -10.11 26.70 19.20
N LEU A 238 -9.58 27.17 18.08
CA LEU A 238 -8.43 28.07 18.02
C LEU A 238 -8.83 29.55 17.92
N ASP A 239 -10.12 29.87 18.07
CA ASP A 239 -10.65 31.24 18.01
C ASP A 239 -10.28 31.98 16.71
N ILE A 240 -10.22 31.26 15.58
CA ILE A 240 -9.90 31.82 14.26
C ILE A 240 -11.07 32.70 13.77
N PRO A 241 -10.85 33.99 13.42
CA PRO A 241 -11.93 34.89 13.02
C PRO A 241 -12.68 34.45 11.76
N ASP A 242 -13.99 34.71 11.68
CA ASP A 242 -14.83 34.43 10.50
C ASP A 242 -14.40 35.13 9.21
N THR A 243 -13.67 36.24 9.35
CA THR A 243 -13.11 36.99 8.21
C THR A 243 -11.89 36.31 7.60
N THR A 244 -11.36 35.28 8.24
CA THR A 244 -10.20 34.51 7.78
C THR A 244 -10.62 33.60 6.64
N VAL A 245 -9.84 33.60 5.57
CA VAL A 245 -10.09 32.76 4.38
C VAL A 245 -8.86 31.88 4.13
N PRO A 246 -9.03 30.58 3.85
CA PRO A 246 -7.92 29.70 3.49
C PRO A 246 -7.15 30.25 2.27
N ARG A 247 -5.82 30.25 2.34
CA ARG A 247 -4.94 30.67 1.23
C ARG A 247 -3.90 29.61 0.92
N PHE A 248 -3.86 29.17 -0.33
CA PHE A 248 -2.91 28.16 -0.78
C PHE A 248 -1.55 28.77 -1.11
N ASP A 249 -0.49 28.20 -0.55
CA ASP A 249 0.89 28.38 -0.95
C ASP A 249 1.32 27.22 -1.86
N PRO A 250 1.35 27.42 -3.19
CA PRO A 250 1.67 26.37 -4.15
C PRO A 250 3.15 25.96 -4.11
N ALA A 251 4.06 26.79 -3.56
CA ALA A 251 5.47 26.44 -3.51
C ALA A 251 5.74 25.35 -2.47
N ASN A 252 5.01 25.40 -1.35
CA ASN A 252 5.16 24.47 -0.23
C ASN A 252 4.02 23.45 -0.11
N HIS A 253 2.97 23.58 -0.93
CA HIS A 253 1.73 22.80 -0.86
C HIS A 253 1.07 22.92 0.53
N ILE A 254 0.91 24.16 1.01
CA ILE A 254 0.34 24.45 2.33
C ILE A 254 -0.88 25.36 2.18
N TRP A 255 -1.97 25.02 2.84
CA TRP A 255 -3.09 25.94 3.09
C TRP A 255 -2.87 26.68 4.39
N ASN A 256 -2.73 28.00 4.31
CA ASN A 256 -2.68 28.87 5.48
C ASN A 256 -4.11 29.31 5.82
N TYR A 257 -4.54 29.04 7.05
CA TYR A 257 -5.86 29.40 7.55
C TYR A 257 -5.76 29.92 8.97
N GLY A 258 -5.64 31.25 9.12
CA GLY A 258 -5.26 31.86 10.39
C GLY A 258 -3.83 31.43 10.74
N ASP A 259 -3.65 30.89 11.95
CA ASP A 259 -2.38 30.31 12.40
C ASP A 259 -2.19 28.85 11.97
N LEU A 260 -3.23 28.21 11.39
CA LEU A 260 -3.12 26.84 10.90
C LEU A 260 -2.34 26.79 9.58
N ARG A 261 -1.43 25.83 9.50
CA ARG A 261 -0.64 25.51 8.31
C ARG A 261 -0.94 24.08 7.87
N ILE A 262 -2.02 23.92 7.11
CA ILE A 262 -2.51 22.60 6.70
C ILE A 262 -1.71 22.10 5.50
N LYS A 263 -0.99 20.98 5.66
CA LYS A 263 -0.20 20.40 4.57
C LYS A 263 -1.08 19.69 3.55
N ALA A 264 -1.15 20.22 2.33
CA ALA A 264 -2.03 19.73 1.29
C ALA A 264 -1.49 18.44 0.63
N TYR A 265 -2.41 17.62 0.11
CA TYR A 265 -2.12 16.45 -0.71
C TYR A 265 -2.02 16.85 -2.20
N GLY A 266 -0.85 17.35 -2.57
CA GLY A 266 -0.61 18.00 -3.85
C GLY A 266 -1.38 19.31 -3.99
N ASN A 267 -1.65 19.70 -5.23
CA ASN A 267 -2.44 20.90 -5.55
C ASN A 267 -3.95 20.70 -5.37
N SER A 268 -4.38 20.26 -4.19
CA SER A 268 -5.79 20.08 -3.82
C SER A 268 -6.16 20.89 -2.57
N ASN A 269 -7.46 20.89 -2.23
CA ASN A 269 -7.99 21.40 -0.98
C ASN A 269 -8.11 20.31 0.10
N THR A 270 -7.30 19.25 0.02
CA THR A 270 -7.34 18.11 0.95
C THR A 270 -5.99 17.83 1.55
N PHE A 271 -5.95 17.12 2.67
CA PHE A 271 -4.73 16.63 3.30
C PHE A 271 -4.85 15.15 3.68
N MET A 272 -3.71 14.47 3.82
CA MET A 272 -3.66 13.09 4.32
C MET A 272 -3.87 13.09 5.84
N VAL A 273 -4.85 12.34 6.32
CA VAL A 273 -5.13 12.22 7.75
C VAL A 273 -4.11 11.28 8.38
N ASN A 274 -3.43 11.76 9.43
CA ASN A 274 -2.58 10.90 10.24
C ASN A 274 -3.45 10.20 11.28
N TYR A 275 -3.97 9.02 10.96
CA TYR A 275 -4.82 8.27 11.88
C TYR A 275 -4.05 7.91 13.16
N TYR A 276 -4.63 8.28 14.30
CA TYR A 276 -4.08 8.04 15.63
C TYR A 276 -4.26 6.59 16.06
N GLY A 277 -5.19 5.86 15.44
CA GLY A 277 -5.38 4.46 15.75
C GLY A 277 -6.62 3.83 15.13
N PRO A 278 -6.91 2.58 15.49
CA PRO A 278 -8.14 1.88 15.17
C PRO A 278 -9.40 2.55 15.76
N ALA A 279 -10.60 2.08 15.38
CA ALA A 279 -11.87 2.61 15.89
C ALA A 279 -11.94 2.52 17.43
N SER A 280 -12.20 3.64 18.10
CA SER A 280 -11.99 3.78 19.54
C SER A 280 -12.85 2.82 20.36
N GLY A 281 -14.09 2.58 19.93
CA GLY A 281 -15.05 1.73 20.63
C GLY A 281 -14.92 0.22 20.40
N TYR A 282 -14.10 -0.22 19.44
CA TYR A 282 -13.99 -1.65 19.15
C TYR A 282 -13.18 -2.38 20.22
N LYS A 283 -13.70 -3.52 20.68
CA LYS A 283 -13.08 -4.44 21.63
C LYS A 283 -12.75 -5.77 20.96
N LEU A 284 -11.51 -6.24 21.09
CA LEU A 284 -11.08 -7.53 20.56
C LEU A 284 -11.90 -8.68 21.19
N GLN A 285 -12.47 -9.53 20.35
CA GLN A 285 -13.20 -10.72 20.78
C GLN A 285 -12.24 -11.92 20.90
N THR A 286 -11.38 -11.88 21.91
CA THR A 286 -10.41 -12.94 22.24
C THR A 286 -10.74 -13.62 23.57
N GLU A 287 -10.08 -14.73 23.91
CA GLU A 287 -10.19 -15.33 25.25
C GLU A 287 -9.68 -14.39 26.36
N GLU A 288 -8.71 -13.54 26.03
CA GLU A 288 -8.23 -12.48 26.90
C GLU A 288 -9.15 -11.24 26.83
N ASP A 289 -9.43 -10.66 28.00
CA ASP A 289 -10.32 -9.51 28.16
C ASP A 289 -9.54 -8.19 27.96
N TYR A 290 -9.26 -7.84 26.71
CA TYR A 290 -8.65 -6.56 26.36
C TYR A 290 -9.65 -5.42 26.43
N PRO A 291 -9.26 -4.20 26.88
CA PRO A 291 -10.11 -3.03 26.76
C PRO A 291 -10.39 -2.67 25.28
N ALA A 292 -11.40 -1.85 25.05
CA ALA A 292 -11.58 -1.23 23.73
C ALA A 292 -10.32 -0.46 23.31
N TRP A 293 -10.06 -0.34 22.01
CA TRP A 293 -8.81 0.26 21.51
C TRP A 293 -8.47 1.61 22.14
N GLY A 294 -9.48 2.47 22.34
CA GLY A 294 -9.32 3.71 23.09
C GLY A 294 -8.41 4.73 22.41
N THR A 295 -8.47 4.82 21.08
CA THR A 295 -7.73 5.83 20.29
C THR A 295 -8.06 7.25 20.76
N PHE A 296 -9.35 7.52 20.98
CA PHE A 296 -9.84 8.72 21.65
C PHE A 296 -10.64 8.35 22.91
N PRO A 297 -10.67 9.23 23.93
CA PRO A 297 -11.66 9.15 25.00
C PRO A 297 -13.06 9.18 24.41
N ARG A 298 -13.93 8.27 24.87
CA ARG A 298 -15.29 8.14 24.35
C ARG A 298 -16.28 7.95 25.50
N TYR A 299 -17.50 8.45 25.28
CA TYR A 299 -18.62 8.30 26.20
C TYR A 299 -19.89 8.00 25.42
N SER A 300 -20.75 7.13 25.93
CA SER A 300 -22.09 6.93 25.37
C SER A 300 -22.96 8.16 25.59
N LEU A 301 -23.82 8.48 24.63
CA LEU A 301 -24.84 9.52 24.76
C LEU A 301 -25.72 9.33 26.00
N ALA A 302 -25.98 8.07 26.39
CA ALA A 302 -26.75 7.75 27.59
C ALA A 302 -26.14 8.37 28.84
N TYR A 303 -24.83 8.31 28.99
CA TYR A 303 -24.15 8.85 30.17
C TYR A 303 -24.18 10.36 30.23
N VAL A 304 -24.13 11.08 29.10
CA VAL A 304 -24.16 12.55 29.11
C VAL A 304 -25.56 13.09 29.40
N ILE A 305 -26.63 12.33 29.13
CA ILE A 305 -27.98 12.74 29.51
C ILE A 305 -28.39 12.29 30.92
N ASP A 306 -27.72 11.26 31.46
CA ASP A 306 -27.91 10.68 32.79
C ASP A 306 -27.58 11.70 33.89
N THR A 307 -28.60 12.40 34.34
CA THR A 307 -28.57 13.48 35.34
C THR A 307 -29.69 13.23 36.33
N GLU A 308 -29.67 13.89 37.50
CA GLU A 308 -30.71 13.72 38.53
C GLU A 308 -32.15 13.91 38.01
N ASP A 309 -32.33 14.69 36.93
CA ASP A 309 -33.63 14.98 36.31
C ASP A 309 -34.12 13.92 35.29
N ILE A 310 -33.26 13.01 34.84
CA ILE A 310 -33.55 12.09 33.73
C ILE A 310 -33.21 10.68 34.14
N ASP A 311 -34.24 9.87 34.33
CA ASP A 311 -34.06 8.45 34.58
C ASP A 311 -33.82 7.68 33.27
N LEU A 312 -32.76 6.88 33.22
CA LEU A 312 -32.52 5.91 32.16
C LEU A 312 -33.55 4.76 32.18
N ARG A 313 -33.69 4.03 31.07
CA ARG A 313 -34.64 2.90 30.96
C ARG A 313 -34.35 1.76 31.94
N ASP A 314 -33.09 1.57 32.30
CA ASP A 314 -32.67 0.58 33.29
C ASP A 314 -32.31 1.30 34.60
N PRO A 315 -33.16 1.20 35.64
CA PRO A 315 -32.90 1.84 36.92
C PRO A 315 -31.64 1.36 37.64
N MET A 316 -31.08 0.20 37.26
CA MET A 316 -29.82 -0.29 37.83
C MET A 316 -28.59 0.42 37.25
N GLU A 317 -28.72 1.00 36.05
CA GLU A 317 -27.66 1.74 35.37
C GLU A 317 -27.86 3.26 35.40
N ASP A 318 -28.99 3.72 35.96
CA ASP A 318 -29.31 5.12 36.24
C ASP A 318 -28.53 5.60 37.48
N ILE A 319 -27.29 6.03 37.28
CA ILE A 319 -26.37 6.43 38.37
C ILE A 319 -26.13 7.94 38.41
N ASP A 320 -26.86 8.71 37.61
CA ASP A 320 -26.68 10.14 37.34
C ASP A 320 -25.21 10.47 37.02
N TRP A 321 -24.61 9.71 36.11
CA TRP A 321 -23.20 9.80 35.79
C TRP A 321 -22.77 11.22 35.40
N MET A 322 -23.58 11.98 34.66
CA MET A 322 -23.23 13.34 34.27
C MET A 322 -23.26 14.32 35.44
N SER A 323 -24.08 14.08 36.47
CA SER A 323 -24.27 14.99 37.62
C SER A 323 -22.96 15.33 38.34
N GLN A 324 -21.99 14.41 38.36
CA GLN A 324 -20.67 14.65 38.97
C GLN A 324 -19.84 15.71 38.22
N PHE A 325 -20.18 15.99 36.97
CA PHE A 325 -19.50 16.97 36.11
C PHE A 325 -20.33 18.25 35.91
N LEU A 326 -21.38 18.45 36.72
CA LEU A 326 -22.25 19.62 36.63
C LEU A 326 -22.20 20.44 37.94
N PRO A 327 -22.26 21.78 37.85
CA PRO A 327 -22.17 22.63 39.03
C PRO A 327 -23.40 22.45 39.93
N GLY A 328 -23.16 22.09 41.19
CA GLY A 328 -24.19 22.03 42.23
C GLY A 328 -25.06 20.76 42.22
N GLN A 329 -24.72 19.76 41.41
CA GLN A 329 -25.40 18.46 41.40
C GLN A 329 -24.59 17.40 42.16
N ILE A 330 -25.29 16.46 42.80
CA ILE A 330 -24.69 15.33 43.55
C ILE A 330 -25.37 14.04 43.08
N PRO A 331 -24.63 13.06 42.51
CA PRO A 331 -25.20 11.78 42.09
C PRO A 331 -26.01 11.06 43.17
N LYS A 332 -27.14 10.42 42.81
CA LYS A 332 -28.06 9.71 43.74
C LYS A 332 -27.32 8.68 44.59
N TRP A 333 -26.35 7.94 44.04
CA TRP A 333 -25.60 6.92 44.77
C TRP A 333 -24.72 7.53 45.88
N ILE A 334 -24.21 8.75 45.71
CA ILE A 334 -23.49 9.48 46.77
C ILE A 334 -24.47 9.95 47.84
N GLN A 335 -25.64 10.44 47.43
CA GLN A 335 -26.71 10.82 48.37
C GLN A 335 -27.20 9.62 49.20
N ALA A 336 -27.12 8.41 48.64
CA ALA A 336 -27.51 7.15 49.29
C ALA A 336 -26.51 6.63 50.34
N ILE A 337 -25.28 7.18 50.43
CA ILE A 337 -24.30 6.79 51.46
C ILE A 337 -24.82 7.24 52.83
N GLU A 338 -25.23 6.31 53.70
CA GLU A 338 -25.87 6.64 54.99
C GLU A 338 -24.92 7.33 55.99
N ASP A 339 -23.63 6.95 56.01
CA ASP A 339 -22.64 7.55 56.90
C ASP A 339 -22.21 8.95 56.41
N PRO A 340 -22.43 10.03 57.19
CA PRO A 340 -22.10 11.38 56.76
C PRO A 340 -20.59 11.63 56.58
N GLY A 341 -19.73 10.89 57.28
CA GLY A 341 -18.28 10.97 57.15
C GLY A 341 -17.79 10.35 55.84
N GLU A 342 -18.22 9.12 55.55
CA GLU A 342 -17.93 8.43 54.28
C GLU A 342 -18.50 9.20 53.08
N ARG A 343 -19.70 9.77 53.22
CA ARG A 343 -20.30 10.61 52.17
C ARG A 343 -19.45 11.85 51.91
N GLN A 344 -18.99 12.53 52.95
CA GLN A 344 -18.13 13.70 52.82
C GLN A 344 -16.77 13.34 52.20
N GLU A 345 -16.17 12.22 52.62
CA GLU A 345 -14.92 11.71 52.07
C GLU A 345 -15.07 11.34 50.59
N MET A 346 -16.16 10.65 50.21
CA MET A 346 -16.46 10.33 48.82
C MET A 346 -16.69 11.61 47.98
N MET A 347 -17.43 12.58 48.54
CA MET A 347 -17.60 13.88 47.89
C MET A 347 -16.25 14.63 47.75
N GLU A 348 -15.32 14.52 48.70
CA GLU A 348 -13.97 15.10 48.58
C GLU A 348 -13.13 14.39 47.51
N ILE A 349 -13.15 13.06 47.48
CA ILE A 349 -12.45 12.24 46.47
C ILE A 349 -12.94 12.57 45.06
N MET A 350 -14.26 12.71 44.89
CA MET A 350 -14.89 13.02 43.62
C MET A 350 -14.87 14.51 43.28
N GLY A 351 -14.38 15.38 44.19
CA GLY A 351 -14.30 16.83 43.98
C GLY A 351 -15.64 17.57 44.06
N ILE A 352 -16.66 16.97 44.65
CA ILE A 352 -18.03 17.46 44.79
C ILE A 352 -18.21 18.38 46.01
N SER A 353 -17.38 18.24 47.05
CA SER A 353 -17.51 18.97 48.33
C SER A 353 -16.78 20.33 48.42
N GLY A 354 -16.37 20.90 47.28
CA GLY A 354 -15.74 22.23 47.15
C GLY A 354 -16.41 23.11 46.07
N GLU A 355 -15.80 24.25 45.73
CA GLU A 355 -16.17 24.97 44.49
C GLU A 355 -15.99 24.00 43.31
N PHE A 356 -17.06 23.73 42.55
CA PHE A 356 -17.03 22.85 41.38
C PHE A 356 -15.91 23.29 40.43
N ASP A 357 -14.91 22.41 40.25
CA ASP A 357 -13.77 22.68 39.39
C ASP A 357 -14.00 22.09 38.00
N VAL A 358 -14.55 22.93 37.13
CA VAL A 358 -14.83 22.57 35.73
C VAL A 358 -13.56 22.08 35.01
N THR A 359 -12.35 22.46 35.46
CA THR A 359 -11.10 22.09 34.77
C THR A 359 -10.74 20.61 34.89
N LYS A 360 -11.41 19.87 35.79
CA LYS A 360 -11.19 18.43 36.01
C LYS A 360 -12.16 17.53 35.23
N THR A 361 -13.15 18.10 34.56
CA THR A 361 -14.08 17.30 33.76
C THR A 361 -13.36 16.72 32.53
N PRO A 362 -13.83 15.59 31.97
CA PRO A 362 -13.25 15.05 30.74
C PRO A 362 -13.53 15.94 29.51
N PHE A 363 -14.45 16.90 29.62
CA PHE A 363 -14.87 17.76 28.52
C PHE A 363 -14.21 19.14 28.54
N TYR A 364 -13.53 19.52 29.63
CA TYR A 364 -12.98 20.86 29.79
C TYR A 364 -11.97 21.22 28.70
N ASN A 365 -12.23 22.33 28.03
CA ASN A 365 -11.38 22.84 26.96
C ASN A 365 -11.09 21.77 25.88
N LYS A 366 -12.09 20.93 25.58
CA LYS A 366 -12.05 19.92 24.51
C LYS A 366 -13.01 20.26 23.38
N ILE A 367 -12.76 19.62 22.24
CA ILE A 367 -13.70 19.48 21.13
C ILE A 367 -14.46 18.17 21.34
N VAL A 368 -15.75 18.25 21.65
CA VAL A 368 -16.61 17.08 21.75
C VAL A 368 -17.23 16.82 20.39
N VAL A 369 -16.83 15.72 19.75
CA VAL A 369 -17.42 15.28 18.47
C VAL A 369 -18.54 14.31 18.80
N ILE A 370 -19.75 14.65 18.40
CA ILE A 370 -20.96 13.87 18.61
C ILE A 370 -21.33 13.20 17.29
N GLY A 371 -21.59 11.91 17.30
CA GLY A 371 -22.01 11.21 16.09
C GLY A 371 -22.49 9.80 16.38
N VAL A 372 -22.73 9.06 15.32
CA VAL A 372 -23.33 7.73 15.38
C VAL A 372 -22.25 6.66 15.28
N ALA A 373 -22.30 5.68 16.19
CA ALA A 373 -21.40 4.53 16.18
C ALA A 373 -22.14 3.18 16.00
N VAL A 374 -23.46 3.13 16.17
CA VAL A 374 -24.25 1.91 15.93
C VAL A 374 -24.21 1.48 14.47
N GLU A 375 -24.02 0.18 14.25
CA GLU A 375 -23.90 -0.41 12.91
C GLU A 375 -25.13 -0.16 12.03
N VAL A 376 -26.33 -0.18 12.63
CA VAL A 376 -27.62 -0.08 11.92
C VAL A 376 -27.80 1.24 11.17
N LEU A 377 -27.13 2.29 11.59
CA LEU A 377 -27.20 3.60 10.94
C LEU A 377 -26.16 3.77 9.82
N HIS A 378 -25.27 2.77 9.63
CA HIS A 378 -24.35 2.63 8.50
C HIS A 378 -23.44 3.84 8.21
N ASP A 379 -23.17 4.70 9.20
CA ASP A 379 -22.18 5.77 9.06
C ASP A 379 -20.78 5.29 9.49
N VAL A 380 -20.17 4.48 8.63
CA VAL A 380 -18.88 3.85 8.90
C VAL A 380 -17.99 3.93 7.67
N LYS A 381 -16.66 3.95 7.88
CA LYS A 381 -15.63 4.12 6.85
C LYS A 381 -14.55 3.06 6.98
N SER A 382 -13.99 2.64 5.85
CA SER A 382 -12.72 1.91 5.82
C SER A 382 -11.57 2.92 5.95
N THR A 383 -10.69 2.74 6.93
CA THR A 383 -9.54 3.61 7.21
C THR A 383 -8.24 2.80 7.08
N PRO A 384 -7.05 3.41 7.19
CA PRO A 384 -5.78 2.65 7.16
C PRO A 384 -5.70 1.54 8.22
N PHE A 385 -6.42 1.66 9.34
CA PHE A 385 -6.53 0.64 10.39
C PHE A 385 -7.66 -0.38 10.17
N TYR A 386 -8.25 -0.43 8.96
CA TYR A 386 -9.34 -1.34 8.65
C TYR A 386 -8.97 -2.80 8.94
N ASN A 387 -7.73 -3.21 8.65
CA ASN A 387 -7.22 -4.54 8.95
C ASN A 387 -6.06 -4.43 9.96
N TYR A 388 -6.38 -4.39 11.25
CA TYR A 388 -5.40 -4.25 12.31
C TYR A 388 -5.40 -5.50 13.20
N LEU A 389 -4.20 -6.05 13.47
CA LEU A 389 -4.02 -7.30 14.20
C LEU A 389 -4.88 -8.48 13.68
N GLY A 390 -5.05 -8.53 12.34
CA GLY A 390 -5.82 -9.58 11.66
C GLY A 390 -7.33 -9.44 11.76
N VAL A 391 -7.83 -8.33 12.33
CA VAL A 391 -9.27 -8.06 12.49
C VAL A 391 -9.71 -6.97 11.54
N GLN A 392 -10.78 -7.24 10.81
CA GLN A 392 -11.44 -6.25 9.95
C GLN A 392 -12.49 -5.46 10.71
N GLN A 393 -12.32 -4.15 10.80
CA GLN A 393 -13.20 -3.27 11.56
C GLN A 393 -13.40 -1.94 10.83
N LEU A 394 -14.65 -1.51 10.73
CA LEU A 394 -15.00 -0.21 10.18
C LEU A 394 -14.91 0.86 11.27
N THR A 395 -14.55 2.06 10.87
CA THR A 395 -14.44 3.22 11.77
C THR A 395 -15.71 4.07 11.65
N PRO A 396 -16.39 4.44 12.75
CA PRO A 396 -17.50 5.40 12.71
C PRO A 396 -17.16 6.69 11.97
N GLY A 397 -18.11 7.25 11.21
CA GLY A 397 -17.89 8.44 10.38
C GLY A 397 -17.31 9.61 11.18
N MET A 398 -17.91 9.89 12.33
CA MET A 398 -17.44 10.92 13.28
C MET A 398 -15.98 10.76 13.72
N GLU A 399 -15.46 9.53 13.83
CA GLU A 399 -14.08 9.30 14.24
C GLU A 399 -13.08 9.71 13.14
N THR A 400 -13.52 9.75 11.87
CA THR A 400 -12.69 10.32 10.80
C THR A 400 -12.53 11.83 10.96
N HIS A 401 -13.58 12.53 11.43
CA HIS A 401 -13.50 13.93 11.83
C HIS A 401 -12.55 14.11 13.02
N ALA A 402 -12.66 13.26 14.05
CA ALA A 402 -11.78 13.31 15.22
C ALA A 402 -10.29 13.17 14.85
N ASN A 403 -9.93 12.19 14.01
CA ASN A 403 -8.56 12.01 13.53
C ASN A 403 -8.06 13.23 12.72
N ALA A 404 -8.91 13.80 11.86
CA ALA A 404 -8.57 14.98 11.07
C ALA A 404 -8.37 16.22 11.96
N ILE A 405 -9.25 16.45 12.94
CA ILE A 405 -9.17 17.50 13.94
C ILE A 405 -7.87 17.36 14.73
N GLN A 406 -7.57 16.17 15.26
CA GLN A 406 -6.37 15.94 16.05
C GLN A 406 -5.09 16.11 15.22
N THR A 407 -5.10 15.69 13.95
CA THR A 407 -3.99 15.91 13.01
C THR A 407 -3.70 17.41 12.86
N MET A 408 -4.74 18.25 12.73
CA MET A 408 -4.58 19.70 12.57
C MET A 408 -4.11 20.39 13.86
N ILE A 409 -4.66 20.02 15.01
CA ILE A 409 -4.29 20.66 16.30
C ILE A 409 -2.87 20.31 16.70
N HIS A 410 -2.45 19.06 16.51
CA HIS A 410 -1.08 18.63 16.80
C HIS A 410 -0.08 19.02 15.71
N ASP A 411 -0.52 19.64 14.61
CA ASP A 411 0.30 19.91 13.43
C ASP A 411 1.03 18.62 12.95
N ASN A 412 0.40 17.45 13.10
CA ASN A 412 1.02 16.13 12.92
C ASN A 412 0.73 15.53 11.54
N TYR A 413 0.96 16.33 10.49
CA TYR A 413 0.69 15.94 9.12
C TYR A 413 1.67 14.89 8.58
N LEU A 414 1.18 14.05 7.67
CA LEU A 414 2.02 13.13 6.90
C LEU A 414 2.66 13.89 5.72
N ASN A 415 3.97 13.77 5.58
CA ASN A 415 4.69 14.37 4.48
C ASN A 415 4.73 13.40 3.30
N VAL A 416 4.22 13.78 2.13
CA VAL A 416 4.28 12.91 0.94
C VAL A 416 5.39 13.39 0.01
N VAL A 417 6.33 12.49 -0.34
CA VAL A 417 7.35 12.79 -1.35
C VAL A 417 6.64 13.05 -2.68
N GLY A 418 7.01 14.13 -3.37
CA GLY A 418 6.35 14.48 -4.63
C GLY A 418 4.91 14.96 -4.46
N SER A 419 4.57 15.52 -3.29
CA SER A 419 3.29 16.13 -2.92
C SER A 419 2.08 15.17 -2.83
N ARG A 420 2.07 14.10 -3.63
CA ARG A 420 1.02 13.05 -3.63
C ARG A 420 1.56 11.69 -4.07
N LEU A 421 0.88 10.61 -3.68
CA LEU A 421 1.23 9.23 -4.04
C LEU A 421 0.59 8.78 -5.35
N THR A 422 -0.69 9.11 -5.54
CA THR A 422 -1.58 8.62 -6.59
C THR A 422 -2.14 9.76 -7.43
N ASN A 423 -2.79 9.47 -8.55
CA ASN A 423 -3.41 10.50 -9.40
C ASN A 423 -2.41 11.59 -9.85
N LEU A 424 -1.22 11.16 -10.28
CA LEU A 424 -0.07 12.01 -10.60
C LEU A 424 -0.28 12.88 -11.86
N LEU A 425 -1.24 12.56 -12.71
CA LEU A 425 -1.61 13.40 -13.87
C LEU A 425 -2.03 14.82 -13.48
N PHE A 426 -2.62 14.97 -12.29
CA PHE A 426 -3.12 16.26 -11.80
C PHE A 426 -2.06 17.07 -11.03
N ASP A 427 -0.94 16.45 -10.64
CA ASP A 427 0.18 17.11 -9.96
C ASP A 427 1.44 16.24 -10.10
N PHE A 428 2.16 16.44 -11.20
CA PHE A 428 3.37 15.67 -11.51
C PHE A 428 4.60 16.29 -10.87
N GLN A 429 5.38 15.46 -10.17
CA GLN A 429 6.64 15.84 -9.55
C GLN A 429 7.78 14.92 -10.00
N TRP A 430 8.95 15.51 -10.27
CA TRP A 430 10.14 14.75 -10.73
C TRP A 430 10.73 13.82 -9.68
N SER A 431 10.42 14.01 -8.39
CA SER A 431 10.94 13.19 -7.29
C SER A 431 10.66 11.70 -7.49
N HIS A 432 9.47 11.32 -7.96
CA HIS A 432 9.12 9.92 -8.20
C HIS A 432 9.97 9.31 -9.31
N VAL A 433 10.13 10.04 -10.43
CA VAL A 433 10.95 9.61 -11.56
C VAL A 433 12.42 9.52 -11.17
N LEU A 434 12.92 10.43 -10.33
CA LEU A 434 14.30 10.40 -9.83
C LEU A 434 14.56 9.17 -8.94
N ILE A 435 13.62 8.79 -8.06
CA ILE A 435 13.75 7.58 -7.25
C ILE A 435 13.76 6.34 -8.15
N ILE A 436 12.83 6.24 -9.11
CA ILE A 436 12.77 5.18 -10.11
C ILE A 436 14.09 5.08 -10.89
N LEU A 437 14.61 6.21 -11.36
CA LEU A 437 15.88 6.31 -12.09
C LEU A 437 17.05 5.78 -11.26
N ILE A 438 17.18 6.23 -10.01
CA ILE A 438 18.31 5.86 -9.14
C ILE A 438 18.30 4.35 -8.89
N LEU A 439 17.17 3.79 -8.49
CA LEU A 439 17.06 2.35 -8.20
C LEU A 439 17.24 1.49 -9.45
N ALA A 440 16.64 1.87 -10.58
CA ALA A 440 16.84 1.15 -11.84
C ALA A 440 18.32 1.15 -12.28
N LEU A 441 19.04 2.26 -12.08
CA LEU A 441 20.47 2.33 -12.38
C LEU A 441 21.31 1.44 -11.45
N ILE A 442 20.99 1.40 -10.16
CA ILE A 442 21.67 0.49 -9.20
C ILE A 442 21.47 -0.96 -9.64
N ALA A 443 20.23 -1.37 -9.92
CA ALA A 443 19.91 -2.71 -10.42
C ALA A 443 20.68 -3.08 -11.70
N PHE A 444 20.79 -2.14 -12.65
CA PHE A 444 21.58 -2.33 -13.86
C PHE A 444 23.07 -2.54 -13.56
N PHE A 445 23.66 -1.73 -12.70
CA PHE A 445 25.08 -1.86 -12.33
C PHE A 445 25.36 -3.16 -11.57
N LEU A 446 24.45 -3.60 -10.67
CA LEU A 446 24.55 -4.90 -10.01
C LEU A 446 24.61 -6.04 -11.03
N LEU A 447 23.74 -6.02 -12.06
CA LEU A 447 23.74 -7.01 -13.13
C LEU A 447 24.99 -6.97 -14.03
N ASP A 448 25.61 -5.80 -14.19
CA ASP A 448 26.81 -5.69 -15.00
C ASP A 448 28.09 -6.16 -14.27
N MET A 449 28.12 -6.04 -12.95
CA MET A 449 29.29 -6.38 -12.14
C MET A 449 29.43 -7.88 -11.84
N VAL A 450 28.33 -8.64 -11.83
CA VAL A 450 28.34 -10.06 -11.45
C VAL A 450 27.55 -10.93 -12.43
N ASN A 451 27.61 -12.26 -12.25
CA ASN A 451 26.79 -13.17 -13.04
C ASN A 451 25.29 -12.95 -12.77
N PRO A 452 24.37 -13.30 -13.70
CA PRO A 452 22.94 -13.04 -13.55
C PRO A 452 22.30 -13.61 -12.28
N ILE A 453 22.73 -14.79 -11.82
CA ILE A 453 22.16 -15.44 -10.62
C ILE A 453 22.54 -14.64 -9.36
N THR A 454 23.81 -14.31 -9.20
CA THR A 454 24.29 -13.48 -8.09
C THR A 454 23.70 -12.08 -8.16
N ALA A 455 23.54 -11.51 -9.36
CA ALA A 455 22.85 -10.23 -9.55
C ALA A 455 21.40 -10.30 -9.07
N GLY A 456 20.68 -11.39 -9.37
CA GLY A 456 19.32 -11.60 -8.88
C GLY A 456 19.23 -11.59 -7.35
N VAL A 457 20.18 -12.22 -6.66
CA VAL A 457 20.26 -12.16 -5.18
C VAL A 457 20.51 -10.73 -4.69
N LEU A 458 21.43 -10.00 -5.32
CA LEU A 458 21.73 -8.61 -4.96
C LEU A 458 20.53 -7.68 -5.23
N VAL A 459 19.77 -7.92 -6.29
CA VAL A 459 18.54 -7.18 -6.61
C VAL A 459 17.45 -7.43 -5.57
N ILE A 460 17.31 -8.66 -5.06
CA ILE A 460 16.40 -8.94 -3.94
C ILE A 460 16.83 -8.16 -2.68
N ILE A 461 18.13 -8.12 -2.40
CA ILE A 461 18.67 -7.34 -1.28
C ILE A 461 18.40 -5.83 -1.48
N GLU A 462 18.55 -5.32 -2.69
CA GLU A 462 18.21 -3.93 -3.03
C GLU A 462 16.73 -3.62 -2.77
N ILE A 463 15.82 -4.50 -3.21
CA ILE A 463 14.38 -4.35 -2.96
C ILE A 463 14.07 -4.35 -1.46
N LEU A 464 14.63 -5.31 -0.71
CA LEU A 464 14.44 -5.39 0.74
C LEU A 464 15.01 -4.17 1.46
N PHE A 465 16.17 -3.68 1.03
CA PHE A 465 16.77 -2.46 1.56
C PHE A 465 15.89 -1.24 1.29
N TYR A 466 15.40 -1.07 0.06
CA TYR A 466 14.49 0.03 -0.28
C TYR A 466 13.20 -0.03 0.53
N TYR A 467 12.59 -1.21 0.64
CA TYR A 467 11.43 -1.45 1.49
C TYR A 467 11.69 -1.05 2.96
N ALA A 468 12.83 -1.48 3.52
CA ALA A 468 13.23 -1.13 4.88
C ALA A 468 13.38 0.39 5.05
N VAL A 469 13.97 1.08 4.08
CA VAL A 469 14.12 2.55 4.13
C VAL A 469 12.75 3.24 4.05
N VAL A 470 11.88 2.87 3.12
CA VAL A 470 10.56 3.50 2.92
C VAL A 470 9.68 3.38 4.17
N CYS A 471 9.64 2.22 4.79
CA CYS A 471 8.92 2.01 6.04
C CYS A 471 9.60 2.72 7.21
N GLY A 472 10.95 2.74 7.25
CA GLY A 472 11.71 3.38 8.32
C GLY A 472 11.55 4.89 8.37
N VAL A 473 11.53 5.57 7.22
CA VAL A 473 11.27 7.03 7.16
C VAL A 473 9.81 7.38 7.44
N PHE A 474 8.88 6.43 7.31
CA PHE A 474 7.48 6.63 7.70
C PHE A 474 7.31 6.65 9.22
N VAL A 475 8.05 5.80 9.94
CA VAL A 475 8.01 5.68 11.41
C VAL A 475 9.11 6.47 12.13
N ASP A 476 9.99 7.17 11.39
CA ASP A 476 11.14 7.90 11.95
C ASP A 476 12.16 6.98 12.68
N ASP A 477 12.25 5.71 12.26
CA ASP A 477 13.19 4.73 12.81
C ASP A 477 13.73 3.83 11.69
N LEU A 478 14.93 4.10 11.18
CA LEU A 478 15.59 3.26 10.15
C LEU A 478 16.03 1.89 10.67
N THR A 479 16.06 1.67 11.98
CA THR A 479 16.44 0.39 12.60
C THR A 479 15.27 -0.56 12.78
N TRP A 480 14.03 -0.12 12.51
CA TRP A 480 12.80 -0.91 12.67
C TRP A 480 12.90 -2.29 12.02
N PHE A 481 13.46 -2.37 10.81
CA PHE A 481 13.55 -3.61 10.03
C PHE A 481 14.47 -4.63 10.68
N ILE A 482 15.56 -4.17 11.30
CA ILE A 482 16.50 -5.03 12.03
C ILE A 482 15.81 -5.53 13.30
N LYS A 483 15.15 -4.64 14.05
CA LYS A 483 14.41 -4.99 15.27
C LYS A 483 13.32 -6.03 14.99
N SER A 484 12.47 -5.79 13.98
CA SER A 484 11.37 -6.68 13.61
C SER A 484 11.87 -8.03 13.09
N THR A 485 12.92 -8.03 12.26
CA THR A 485 13.53 -9.29 11.76
C THR A 485 14.15 -10.09 12.91
N MET A 486 14.86 -9.44 13.84
CA MET A 486 15.41 -10.13 15.01
C MET A 486 14.30 -10.67 15.92
N ALA A 487 13.24 -9.89 16.15
CA ALA A 487 12.10 -10.32 16.94
C ALA A 487 11.40 -11.57 16.35
N ALA A 488 11.35 -11.68 15.02
CA ALA A 488 10.74 -12.84 14.34
C ALA A 488 11.58 -14.13 14.43
N VAL A 489 12.88 -14.05 14.71
CA VAL A 489 13.79 -15.21 14.76
C VAL A 489 14.12 -15.62 16.20
N LEU A 490 14.12 -14.67 17.13
CA LEU A 490 14.45 -14.92 18.53
C LEU A 490 13.25 -15.49 19.32
N PRO A 491 13.47 -16.21 20.43
CA PRO A 491 12.37 -16.76 21.23
C PRO A 491 11.45 -15.66 21.79
N ASP A 492 10.13 -15.87 21.74
CA ASP A 492 9.12 -14.90 22.20
C ASP A 492 9.35 -14.40 23.63
N THR A 493 9.82 -15.26 24.53
CA THR A 493 10.15 -14.90 25.91
C THR A 493 11.30 -13.90 26.00
N PHE A 494 12.30 -14.02 25.13
CA PHE A 494 13.41 -13.08 25.05
C PHE A 494 12.94 -11.72 24.51
N VAL A 495 12.10 -11.74 23.47
CA VAL A 495 11.52 -10.52 22.87
C VAL A 495 10.66 -9.78 23.91
N LYS A 496 9.75 -10.48 24.59
CA LYS A 496 8.89 -9.90 25.64
C LYS A 496 9.69 -9.30 26.80
N ASN A 497 10.74 -9.99 27.25
CA ASN A 497 11.61 -9.48 28.33
C ASN A 497 12.44 -8.24 27.91
N ASN A 498 12.63 -8.02 26.61
CA ASN A 498 13.39 -6.89 26.06
C ASN A 498 12.50 -6.03 25.13
N TYR A 499 11.21 -5.91 25.45
CA TYR A 499 10.22 -5.29 24.57
C TYR A 499 10.63 -3.89 24.10
N SER A 500 11.19 -3.05 24.97
CA SER A 500 11.63 -1.68 24.63
C SER A 500 12.73 -1.61 23.57
N PHE A 501 13.54 -2.66 23.40
CA PHE A 501 14.54 -2.73 22.34
C PHE A 501 13.91 -3.12 21.00
N PHE A 502 12.92 -4.01 21.03
CA PHE A 502 12.27 -4.56 19.85
C PHE A 502 11.09 -3.72 19.34
N SER A 503 10.52 -2.86 20.19
CA SER A 503 9.46 -1.94 19.78
C SER A 503 9.99 -0.83 18.86
N THR A 504 9.20 -0.52 17.85
CA THR A 504 9.39 0.68 17.01
C THR A 504 8.87 1.88 17.79
N ALA A 505 9.72 2.89 17.98
CA ALA A 505 9.29 4.14 18.61
C ALA A 505 8.27 4.84 17.71
N LEU A 506 7.32 5.55 18.31
CA LEU A 506 6.38 6.34 17.55
C LEU A 506 7.09 7.54 16.89
N PRO A 507 6.71 7.91 15.66
CA PRO A 507 7.34 9.01 14.95
C PRO A 507 7.14 10.33 15.69
N THR A 508 8.14 11.19 15.65
CA THR A 508 8.03 12.57 16.14
C THR A 508 7.03 13.39 15.31
N ILE A 509 6.49 14.48 15.84
CA ILE A 509 5.54 15.35 15.13
C ILE A 509 6.17 15.82 13.80
N GLN A 510 5.44 15.66 12.69
CA GLN A 510 5.86 16.00 11.32
C GLN A 510 7.06 15.22 10.77
N SER A 511 7.55 14.16 11.40
CA SER A 511 8.66 13.37 10.82
C SER A 511 8.20 12.32 9.82
N SER A 512 6.97 11.80 9.94
CA SER A 512 6.46 10.74 9.08
C SER A 512 6.50 11.13 7.60
N LEU A 513 7.38 10.45 6.85
CA LEU A 513 7.56 10.64 5.42
C LEU A 513 7.00 9.45 4.63
N VAL A 514 6.08 9.74 3.72
CA VAL A 514 5.39 8.80 2.85
C VAL A 514 6.07 8.83 1.48
N VAL A 515 6.86 7.80 1.21
CA VAL A 515 7.62 7.61 -0.05
C VAL A 515 6.92 6.55 -0.92
N PRO A 516 6.86 6.70 -2.27
CA PRO A 516 6.27 5.68 -3.15
C PRO A 516 7.04 4.36 -3.06
N MET A 517 6.34 3.24 -2.88
CA MET A 517 6.95 1.92 -2.71
C MET A 517 6.90 1.09 -3.98
N ILE A 518 5.74 1.05 -4.65
CA ILE A 518 5.43 0.04 -5.67
C ILE A 518 6.14 0.34 -6.99
N ALA A 519 6.02 1.54 -7.52
CA ALA A 519 6.62 1.89 -8.81
C ALA A 519 8.16 1.80 -8.80
N PRO A 520 8.89 2.26 -7.75
CA PRO A 520 10.33 2.06 -7.68
C PRO A 520 10.75 0.58 -7.61
N ILE A 521 10.05 -0.27 -6.82
CA ILE A 521 10.31 -1.72 -6.80
C ILE A 521 10.04 -2.36 -8.17
N ALA A 522 8.94 -1.98 -8.83
CA ALA A 522 8.64 -2.44 -10.18
C ALA A 522 9.75 -2.05 -11.16
N SER A 523 10.34 -0.86 -11.01
CA SER A 523 11.44 -0.41 -11.86
C SER A 523 12.70 -1.24 -11.73
N ILE A 524 13.06 -1.66 -10.51
CA ILE A 524 14.16 -2.58 -10.24
C ILE A 524 13.91 -3.91 -10.96
N LEU A 525 12.72 -4.50 -10.75
CA LEU A 525 12.35 -5.79 -11.32
C LEU A 525 12.32 -5.77 -12.85
N VAL A 526 11.65 -4.78 -13.44
CA VAL A 526 11.54 -4.64 -14.91
C VAL A 526 12.91 -4.41 -15.52
N THR A 527 13.77 -3.61 -14.90
CA THR A 527 15.14 -3.37 -15.39
C THR A 527 15.98 -4.63 -15.36
N TYR A 528 15.96 -5.36 -14.24
CA TYR A 528 16.68 -6.62 -14.10
C TYR A 528 16.19 -7.66 -15.12
N LEU A 529 14.88 -7.91 -15.18
CA LEU A 529 14.29 -8.92 -16.06
C LEU A 529 14.52 -8.59 -17.55
N ALA A 530 14.35 -7.33 -17.96
CA ALA A 530 14.56 -6.92 -19.35
C ALA A 530 16.02 -7.12 -19.78
N ASN A 531 16.99 -6.75 -18.92
CA ASN A 531 18.40 -6.93 -19.23
C ASN A 531 18.84 -8.40 -19.19
N VAL A 532 18.33 -9.21 -18.26
CA VAL A 532 18.59 -10.66 -18.22
C VAL A 532 18.02 -11.34 -19.46
N LEU A 533 16.78 -11.02 -19.83
CA LEU A 533 16.16 -11.55 -21.05
C LEU A 533 16.97 -11.18 -22.29
N TYR A 534 17.42 -9.93 -22.39
CA TYR A 534 18.27 -9.49 -23.49
C TYR A 534 19.60 -10.29 -23.56
N ARG A 535 20.30 -10.44 -22.42
CA ARG A 535 21.54 -11.23 -22.35
C ARG A 535 21.29 -12.67 -22.78
N PHE A 536 20.23 -13.29 -22.25
CA PHE A 536 19.83 -14.65 -22.58
C PHE A 536 19.50 -14.82 -24.07
N LEU A 537 18.75 -13.89 -24.67
CA LEU A 537 18.39 -13.95 -26.09
C LEU A 537 19.62 -13.83 -27.00
N ILE A 538 20.59 -13.00 -26.63
CA ILE A 538 21.87 -12.89 -27.37
C ILE A 538 22.68 -14.16 -27.22
N GLU A 539 22.87 -14.66 -26.00
CA GLU A 539 23.60 -15.91 -25.77
C GLU A 539 22.99 -17.09 -26.53
N GLN A 540 21.65 -17.19 -26.56
CA GLN A 540 20.94 -18.20 -27.36
C GLN A 540 21.13 -18.01 -28.86
N LYS A 541 21.10 -16.75 -29.34
CA LYS A 541 21.33 -16.45 -30.75
C LYS A 541 22.74 -16.84 -31.17
N ASP A 542 23.75 -16.54 -30.34
CA ASP A 542 25.15 -16.86 -30.61
C ASP A 542 25.37 -18.38 -30.60
N LYS A 543 24.79 -19.09 -29.62
CA LYS A 543 24.82 -20.56 -29.57
C LYS A 543 24.13 -21.19 -30.80
N LYS A 544 22.96 -20.67 -31.19
CA LYS A 544 22.24 -21.13 -32.39
C LYS A 544 23.02 -20.83 -33.67
N PHE A 545 23.70 -19.69 -33.75
CA PHE A 545 24.57 -19.34 -34.86
C PHE A 545 25.72 -20.33 -35.01
N LEU A 546 26.43 -20.64 -33.91
CA LEU A 546 27.50 -21.64 -33.92
C LEU A 546 26.98 -23.01 -34.34
N LYS A 547 25.86 -23.47 -33.77
CA LYS A 547 25.24 -24.75 -34.11
C LYS A 547 24.79 -24.84 -35.56
N SER A 548 24.18 -23.79 -36.10
CA SER A 548 23.70 -23.78 -37.49
C SER A 548 24.81 -23.64 -38.53
N THR A 549 25.90 -22.95 -38.19
CA THR A 549 27.02 -22.71 -39.10
C THR A 549 28.03 -23.86 -39.10
N PHE A 550 28.28 -24.46 -37.93
CA PHE A 550 29.33 -25.47 -37.76
C PHE A 550 28.82 -26.86 -37.39
N GLY A 551 27.53 -27.04 -37.09
CA GLY A 551 26.96 -28.33 -36.65
C GLY A 551 27.01 -29.46 -37.69
N GLN A 552 27.25 -29.14 -38.96
CA GLN A 552 27.50 -30.15 -40.00
C GLN A 552 28.95 -30.65 -40.01
N TYR A 553 29.86 -29.92 -39.36
CA TYR A 553 31.30 -30.14 -39.41
C TYR A 553 31.89 -30.51 -38.04
N ILE A 554 31.29 -30.02 -36.95
CA ILE A 554 31.79 -30.14 -35.58
C ILE A 554 30.73 -30.81 -34.71
N SER A 555 31.16 -31.71 -33.82
CA SER A 555 30.25 -32.39 -32.89
C SER A 555 29.53 -31.39 -31.95
N PRO A 556 28.30 -31.69 -31.51
CA PRO A 556 27.58 -30.82 -30.57
C PRO A 556 28.39 -30.49 -29.31
N ASP A 557 29.11 -31.47 -28.76
CA ASP A 557 29.93 -31.31 -27.56
C ASP A 557 31.10 -30.34 -27.78
N LEU A 558 31.73 -30.38 -28.97
CA LEU A 558 32.78 -29.44 -29.34
C LEU A 558 32.23 -28.03 -29.61
N ILE A 559 31.03 -27.89 -30.17
CA ILE A 559 30.34 -26.60 -30.33
C ILE A 559 30.01 -25.98 -28.97
N ASP A 560 29.57 -26.79 -28.01
CA ASP A 560 29.33 -26.34 -26.64
C ASP A 560 30.65 -25.85 -25.99
N LYS A 561 31.76 -26.59 -26.16
CA LYS A 561 33.09 -26.15 -25.73
C LYS A 561 33.55 -24.85 -26.41
N MET A 562 33.28 -24.67 -27.70
CA MET A 562 33.60 -23.41 -28.41
C MET A 562 32.84 -22.23 -27.81
N PHE A 563 31.56 -22.42 -27.49
CA PHE A 563 30.72 -21.40 -26.89
C PHE A 563 31.18 -21.06 -25.47
N GLU A 564 31.44 -22.07 -24.63
CA GLU A 564 31.92 -21.90 -23.25
C GLU A 564 33.27 -21.16 -23.19
N ASN A 565 34.20 -21.49 -24.09
CA ASN A 565 35.52 -20.87 -24.15
C ASN A 565 35.53 -19.53 -24.90
N LYS A 566 34.36 -19.04 -25.36
CA LYS A 566 34.23 -17.84 -26.21
C LYS A 566 35.23 -17.85 -27.39
N GLN A 567 35.48 -19.03 -27.94
CA GLN A 567 36.47 -19.21 -28.99
C GLN A 567 35.82 -18.86 -30.33
N GLU A 568 36.03 -17.61 -30.77
CA GLU A 568 35.62 -17.20 -32.11
C GLU A 568 36.36 -18.03 -33.17
N PRO A 569 35.67 -18.51 -34.22
CA PRO A 569 36.34 -19.14 -35.35
C PRO A 569 37.19 -18.09 -36.07
N LYS A 570 38.49 -18.05 -35.76
CA LYS A 570 39.45 -17.14 -36.39
C LYS A 570 39.90 -17.72 -37.72
N LEU A 571 39.65 -16.98 -38.80
CA LEU A 571 40.30 -17.23 -40.10
C LEU A 571 41.76 -16.78 -39.99
N GLY A 572 42.71 -17.71 -40.13
CA GLY A 572 44.15 -17.40 -40.03
C GLY A 572 45.05 -18.58 -39.67
N GLY A 573 44.50 -19.62 -39.04
CA GLY A 573 45.22 -20.83 -38.63
C GLY A 573 46.22 -20.59 -37.47
N GLU A 574 46.26 -21.53 -36.53
CA GLU A 574 47.32 -21.58 -35.50
C GLU A 574 48.09 -22.90 -35.67
N THR A 575 49.41 -22.88 -35.46
CA THR A 575 50.24 -24.09 -35.51
C THR A 575 50.06 -24.90 -34.24
N GLY A 576 49.63 -26.16 -34.37
CA GLY A 576 49.46 -27.10 -33.27
C GLY A 576 49.65 -28.54 -33.74
N VAL A 577 49.77 -29.45 -32.78
CA VAL A 577 49.82 -30.90 -33.05
C VAL A 577 48.38 -31.41 -33.17
N HIS A 578 48.05 -32.02 -34.29
CA HIS A 578 46.70 -32.50 -34.60
C HIS A 578 46.74 -33.86 -35.28
N THR A 579 45.64 -34.63 -35.22
CA THR A 579 45.52 -35.87 -35.98
C THR A 579 44.64 -35.66 -37.20
N ALA A 580 45.20 -35.83 -38.39
CA ALA A 580 44.47 -35.92 -39.63
C ALA A 580 43.90 -37.34 -39.82
N PHE A 581 42.64 -37.41 -40.24
CA PHE A 581 41.88 -38.61 -40.48
C PHE A 581 41.37 -38.61 -41.93
N PHE A 582 41.65 -39.69 -42.65
CA PHE A 582 41.18 -39.89 -44.01
C PHE A 582 40.52 -41.25 -44.10
N SER A 583 39.34 -41.33 -44.72
CA SER A 583 38.80 -42.61 -45.16
C SER A 583 38.37 -42.54 -46.62
N ASP A 584 38.34 -43.68 -47.31
CA ASP A 584 37.77 -43.84 -48.65
C ASP A 584 37.23 -45.26 -48.85
N ILE A 585 36.45 -45.48 -49.91
CA ILE A 585 35.88 -46.79 -50.24
C ILE A 585 36.83 -47.50 -51.20
N GLN A 586 37.16 -48.76 -50.91
CA GLN A 586 38.00 -49.56 -51.78
C GLN A 586 37.27 -49.87 -53.09
N SER A 587 37.96 -49.65 -54.22
CA SER A 587 37.43 -49.93 -55.56
C SER A 587 36.16 -49.15 -55.93
N PHE A 588 36.02 -47.92 -55.40
CA PHE A 588 34.84 -47.06 -55.61
C PHE A 588 34.39 -46.93 -57.08
N SER A 589 35.33 -46.78 -58.03
CA SER A 589 35.02 -46.68 -59.46
C SER A 589 34.16 -47.85 -59.98
N SER A 590 34.38 -49.06 -59.48
CA SER A 590 33.60 -50.23 -59.89
C SER A 590 32.14 -50.18 -59.43
N PHE A 591 31.83 -49.46 -58.36
CA PHE A 591 30.44 -49.24 -57.92
C PHE A 591 29.70 -48.31 -58.89
N THR A 592 30.39 -47.28 -59.39
CA THR A 592 29.80 -46.27 -60.30
C THR A 592 29.48 -46.81 -61.70
N GLU A 593 30.10 -47.92 -62.10
CA GLU A 593 29.84 -48.59 -63.39
C GLU A 593 28.65 -49.56 -63.35
N VAL A 594 28.26 -50.02 -62.15
CA VAL A 594 27.27 -51.09 -61.96
C VAL A 594 25.95 -50.56 -61.38
N LEU A 595 26.00 -49.46 -60.63
CA LEU A 595 24.82 -48.84 -60.02
C LEU A 595 24.25 -47.71 -60.88
N GLU A 596 22.93 -47.60 -60.92
CA GLU A 596 22.27 -46.42 -61.47
C GLU A 596 22.63 -45.18 -60.63
N PRO A 597 22.75 -43.98 -61.25
CA PRO A 597 23.20 -42.77 -60.54
C PRO A 597 22.38 -42.44 -59.28
N GLU A 598 21.06 -42.63 -59.31
CA GLU A 598 20.19 -42.35 -58.15
C GLU A 598 20.44 -43.32 -57.00
N LYS A 599 20.57 -44.63 -57.30
CA LYS A 599 20.92 -45.65 -56.29
C LYS A 599 22.31 -45.41 -55.71
N MET A 600 23.26 -44.94 -56.52
CA MET A 600 24.60 -44.59 -56.07
C MET A 600 24.60 -43.42 -55.09
N VAL A 601 23.87 -42.36 -55.39
CA VAL A 601 23.73 -41.20 -54.49
C VAL A 601 23.10 -41.61 -53.17
N ASN A 602 22.07 -42.47 -53.19
CA ASN A 602 21.42 -42.96 -51.97
C ASN A 602 22.38 -43.80 -51.10
N LEU A 603 23.12 -44.73 -51.72
CA LEU A 603 24.12 -45.54 -51.03
C LEU A 603 25.21 -44.67 -50.39
N MET A 604 25.68 -43.65 -51.12
CA MET A 604 26.71 -42.75 -50.63
C MET A 604 26.23 -41.85 -49.51
N ASN A 605 25.02 -41.30 -49.62
CA ASN A 605 24.44 -40.50 -48.55
C ASN A 605 24.28 -41.34 -47.28
N GLU A 606 23.82 -42.59 -47.39
CA GLU A 606 23.69 -43.48 -46.24
C GLU A 606 25.05 -43.82 -45.62
N TYR A 607 26.02 -44.26 -46.42
CA TYR A 607 27.36 -44.59 -45.94
C TYR A 607 28.05 -43.38 -45.29
N LEU A 608 28.12 -42.25 -46.00
CA LEU A 608 28.80 -41.05 -45.51
C LEU A 608 28.12 -40.51 -44.25
N THR A 609 26.78 -40.58 -44.16
CA THR A 609 26.05 -40.16 -42.95
C THR A 609 26.43 -41.02 -41.75
N GLU A 610 26.38 -42.34 -41.87
CA GLU A 610 26.69 -43.24 -40.76
C GLU A 610 28.15 -43.17 -40.32
N MET A 611 29.09 -43.10 -41.27
CA MET A 611 30.51 -42.94 -40.95
C MET A 611 30.77 -41.57 -40.29
N THR A 612 30.14 -40.50 -40.78
CA THR A 612 30.27 -39.17 -40.18
C THR A 612 29.64 -39.11 -38.79
N ASN A 613 28.55 -39.83 -38.53
CA ASN A 613 27.98 -39.93 -37.19
C ASN A 613 28.97 -40.56 -36.19
N VAL A 614 29.69 -41.60 -36.60
CA VAL A 614 30.77 -42.21 -35.79
C VAL A 614 31.94 -41.23 -35.59
N LEU A 615 32.34 -40.51 -36.65
CA LEU A 615 33.37 -39.48 -36.56
C LEU A 615 33.00 -38.40 -35.51
N LEU A 616 31.79 -37.85 -35.61
CA LEU A 616 31.32 -36.77 -34.74
C LEU A 616 31.07 -37.25 -33.30
N SER A 617 30.62 -38.49 -33.08
CA SER A 617 30.40 -39.05 -31.74
C SER A 617 31.71 -39.20 -30.94
N ARG A 618 32.83 -39.30 -31.64
CA ARG A 618 34.19 -39.38 -31.08
C ARG A 618 34.92 -38.04 -31.08
N ASN A 619 34.20 -36.92 -31.20
CA ASN A 619 34.78 -35.57 -31.24
C ASN A 619 35.73 -35.31 -32.42
N GLY A 620 35.52 -36.00 -33.54
CA GLY A 620 36.15 -35.64 -34.81
C GLY A 620 35.49 -34.40 -35.42
N THR A 621 36.27 -33.63 -36.19
CA THR A 621 35.77 -32.52 -36.99
C THR A 621 35.88 -32.86 -38.46
N LEU A 622 34.75 -32.90 -39.18
CA LEU A 622 34.70 -33.09 -40.62
C LEU A 622 35.19 -31.81 -41.32
N ASP A 623 36.18 -31.93 -42.21
CA ASP A 623 36.63 -30.84 -43.08
C ASP A 623 35.84 -30.83 -44.39
N LYS A 624 35.86 -31.95 -45.12
CA LYS A 624 35.06 -32.12 -46.35
C LYS A 624 34.91 -33.58 -46.78
N TYR A 625 34.00 -33.78 -47.73
CA TYR A 625 33.94 -34.98 -48.55
C TYR A 625 34.70 -34.76 -49.87
N ILE A 626 35.45 -35.76 -50.31
CA ILE A 626 36.10 -35.79 -51.63
C ILE A 626 35.65 -37.05 -52.35
N GLY A 627 34.52 -36.97 -53.07
CA GLY A 627 33.90 -38.15 -53.69
C GLY A 627 33.38 -39.11 -52.61
N ASP A 628 34.02 -40.27 -52.50
CA ASP A 628 33.75 -41.29 -51.48
C ASP A 628 34.61 -41.15 -50.22
N ALA A 629 35.55 -40.19 -50.22
CA ALA A 629 36.46 -40.00 -49.12
C ALA A 629 35.93 -39.02 -48.06
N ILE A 630 36.20 -39.33 -46.79
CA ILE A 630 35.98 -38.43 -45.65
C ILE A 630 37.33 -37.87 -45.23
N VAL A 631 37.44 -36.53 -45.19
CA VAL A 631 38.59 -35.82 -44.63
C VAL A 631 38.16 -35.16 -43.33
N ALA A 632 38.87 -35.47 -42.25
CA ALA A 632 38.56 -34.98 -40.92
C ALA A 632 39.83 -34.73 -40.10
N PHE A 633 39.69 -34.00 -39.00
CA PHE A 633 40.77 -33.71 -38.07
C PHE A 633 40.31 -33.86 -36.62
N TYR A 634 41.25 -34.19 -35.74
CA TYR A 634 41.06 -34.18 -34.29
C TYR A 634 42.02 -33.17 -33.68
N GLY A 635 41.52 -32.38 -32.72
CA GLY A 635 42.27 -31.33 -32.05
C GLY A 635 42.19 -29.95 -32.73
N ALA A 636 41.47 -29.81 -33.84
CA ALA A 636 41.20 -28.54 -34.52
C ALA A 636 39.75 -28.49 -35.04
N PRO A 637 39.05 -27.34 -35.00
CA PRO A 637 39.46 -26.06 -34.40
C PRO A 637 39.37 -26.04 -32.86
N VAL A 638 38.83 -27.11 -32.27
CA VAL A 638 38.67 -27.29 -30.82
C VAL A 638 39.67 -28.34 -30.34
N PRO A 639 40.44 -28.08 -29.26
CA PRO A 639 41.33 -29.07 -28.68
C PRO A 639 40.58 -30.32 -28.22
N VAL A 640 41.14 -31.48 -28.53
CA VAL A 640 40.65 -32.80 -28.10
C VAL A 640 41.79 -33.48 -27.36
N GLU A 641 41.54 -33.88 -26.11
CA GLU A 641 42.49 -34.67 -25.32
C GLU A 641 42.63 -36.07 -25.92
N ASP A 642 43.87 -36.58 -25.98
CA ASP A 642 44.22 -37.84 -26.64
C ASP A 642 43.65 -37.95 -28.07
N HIS A 643 43.81 -36.88 -28.87
CA HIS A 643 43.26 -36.80 -30.23
C HIS A 643 43.71 -37.96 -31.13
N GLU A 644 44.91 -38.51 -30.92
CA GLU A 644 45.40 -39.69 -31.64
C GLU A 644 44.63 -40.96 -31.26
N TYR A 645 44.30 -41.10 -29.97
CA TYR A 645 43.52 -42.23 -29.46
C TYR A 645 42.08 -42.19 -29.98
N GLN A 646 41.44 -41.01 -29.94
CA GLN A 646 40.08 -40.85 -30.45
C GLN A 646 39.99 -41.16 -31.95
N ALA A 647 40.99 -40.74 -32.73
CA ALA A 647 41.07 -41.06 -34.15
C ALA A 647 41.22 -42.58 -34.39
N CYS A 648 42.05 -43.28 -33.59
CA CYS A 648 42.18 -44.74 -33.64
C CYS A 648 40.86 -45.44 -33.31
N MET A 649 40.17 -45.02 -32.25
CA MET A 649 38.90 -45.59 -31.85
C MET A 649 37.81 -45.38 -32.90
N THR A 650 37.78 -44.20 -33.52
CA THR A 650 36.86 -43.89 -34.61
C THR A 650 37.06 -44.84 -35.79
N ALA A 651 38.32 -45.13 -36.16
CA ALA A 651 38.60 -46.06 -37.24
C ALA A 651 38.06 -47.48 -36.96
N LEU A 652 38.17 -47.94 -35.71
CA LEU A 652 37.62 -49.23 -35.29
C LEU A 652 36.09 -49.24 -35.32
N GLU A 653 35.45 -48.19 -34.82
CA GLU A 653 33.99 -48.08 -34.78
C GLU A 653 33.37 -47.92 -36.17
N MET A 654 34.02 -47.17 -37.07
CA MET A 654 33.57 -47.08 -38.47
C MET A 654 33.59 -48.47 -39.12
N LYS A 655 34.60 -49.29 -38.83
CA LYS A 655 34.70 -50.66 -39.36
C LYS A 655 33.55 -51.52 -38.85
N ASP A 656 33.22 -51.44 -37.57
CA ASP A 656 32.09 -52.17 -36.98
C ASP A 656 30.73 -51.65 -37.53
N GLN A 657 30.58 -50.33 -37.70
CA GLN A 657 29.37 -49.73 -38.29
C GLN A 657 29.17 -50.12 -39.75
N LEU A 658 30.25 -50.30 -40.51
CA LEU A 658 30.19 -50.79 -41.88
C LEU A 658 29.70 -52.25 -41.95
N GLU A 659 30.03 -53.09 -40.97
CA GLU A 659 29.47 -54.46 -40.89
C GLU A 659 27.95 -54.41 -40.70
N ILE A 660 27.46 -53.54 -39.82
CA ILE A 660 26.02 -53.32 -39.59
C ILE A 660 25.33 -52.85 -40.89
N LEU A 661 25.92 -51.88 -41.60
CA LEU A 661 25.40 -51.43 -42.90
C LEU A 661 25.34 -52.56 -43.93
N ARG A 662 26.39 -53.39 -44.02
CA ARG A 662 26.39 -54.55 -44.94
C ARG A 662 25.27 -55.54 -44.61
N GLU A 663 25.03 -55.82 -43.33
CA GLU A 663 23.93 -56.69 -42.90
C GLU A 663 22.57 -56.09 -43.26
N LYS A 664 22.39 -54.79 -43.02
CA LYS A 664 21.19 -54.05 -43.42
C LYS A 664 20.95 -54.15 -44.93
N TRP A 665 21.94 -53.78 -45.74
CA TRP A 665 21.83 -53.84 -47.20
C TRP A 665 21.53 -55.26 -47.68
N ARG A 666 22.14 -56.31 -47.09
CA ARG A 666 21.84 -57.71 -47.40
C ARG A 666 20.39 -58.08 -47.11
N SER A 667 19.82 -57.55 -46.03
CA SER A 667 18.43 -57.81 -45.65
C SER A 667 17.40 -57.11 -46.56
N GLU A 668 17.76 -55.97 -47.15
CA GLU A 668 16.92 -55.23 -48.11
C GLU A 668 16.85 -55.94 -49.47
N GLY A 669 17.91 -56.64 -49.86
CA GLY A 669 17.97 -57.48 -51.08
C GLY A 669 18.00 -56.71 -52.41
N ASP A 670 18.06 -55.38 -52.38
CA ASP A 670 17.97 -54.48 -53.55
C ASP A 670 19.34 -53.97 -54.04
N TRP A 671 20.43 -54.51 -53.50
CA TRP A 671 21.81 -54.09 -53.81
C TRP A 671 22.62 -55.21 -54.49
N PRO A 672 23.58 -54.87 -55.37
CA PRO A 672 24.47 -55.85 -55.99
C PRO A 672 25.51 -56.37 -54.99
N GLU A 673 26.09 -57.54 -55.28
CA GLU A 673 27.06 -58.23 -54.40
C GLU A 673 28.28 -57.37 -54.01
N ILE A 674 28.67 -56.44 -54.89
CA ILE A 674 29.76 -55.49 -54.63
C ILE A 674 29.47 -54.57 -53.42
N VAL A 675 28.20 -54.25 -53.14
CA VAL A 675 27.77 -53.46 -51.97
C VAL A 675 27.82 -54.27 -50.68
N TYR A 676 27.42 -55.54 -50.73
CA TYR A 676 27.45 -56.43 -49.57
C TYR A 676 28.85 -56.75 -49.05
N ASN A 677 29.87 -56.48 -49.86
CA ASN A 677 31.28 -56.71 -49.57
C ASN A 677 32.11 -55.42 -49.56
N MET A 678 31.45 -54.24 -49.60
CA MET A 678 32.09 -52.93 -49.63
C MET A 678 33.11 -52.79 -48.51
N GLN A 679 34.38 -52.54 -48.82
CA GLN A 679 35.43 -52.24 -47.83
C GLN A 679 35.75 -50.76 -47.85
N HIS A 680 36.20 -50.22 -46.71
CA HIS A 680 36.82 -48.91 -46.64
C HIS A 680 38.29 -49.00 -46.25
N ARG A 681 39.05 -47.96 -46.54
CA ARG A 681 40.43 -47.79 -46.07
C ARG A 681 40.46 -46.54 -45.20
N ILE A 682 41.19 -46.61 -44.09
CA ILE A 682 41.31 -45.49 -43.15
C ILE A 682 42.80 -45.22 -42.93
N GLY A 683 43.20 -43.95 -43.07
CA GLY A 683 44.55 -43.45 -42.84
C GLY A 683 44.54 -42.39 -41.75
N LEU A 684 45.45 -42.54 -40.79
CA LEU A 684 45.64 -41.62 -39.66
C LEU A 684 47.07 -41.06 -39.69
N SER A 685 47.23 -39.78 -39.42
CA SER A 685 48.55 -39.15 -39.27
C SER A 685 48.49 -38.06 -38.22
N SER A 686 49.41 -38.08 -37.26
CA SER A 686 49.52 -37.06 -36.21
C SER A 686 50.82 -36.28 -36.35
N GLY A 687 50.76 -34.96 -36.23
CA GLY A 687 51.95 -34.09 -36.34
C GLY A 687 51.65 -32.63 -36.14
#